data_AF-A0A2Z6UG99-F1
#
_entry.id   AF-A0A2Z6UG99-F1
#
_cell.length_a   1.000
_cell.length_b   1.000
_cell.length_c   1.000
_cell.angle_alpha   90.00
_cell.angle_beta   90.00
_cell.angle_gamma   90.00
#
_symmetry.space_group_name_H-M   'P 1'
#
loop_
_entity.id
_entity.type
_entity.pdbx_description
1 polymer ?
#
loop_
_entity_poly.entity_id
_entity_poly.type
_entity_poly.pdbx_seq_one_letter_code
_entity_poly.pdbx_strand_id
1 'polypeptide(L)'
;MKIIKLSLIAAAVIGLNACSLDGDDGTNGVNGQDGAPGQDGSNGLTSLTVQTNLPVGNANCPNSGVQIDSGLDSDADGTLAASEVTSTSFVCAPGTTSVESAEILTSLNNNWFVQGQQEVAQAKQTWLEATSGISLPASSAQVTQYQTSSSVEQQALIAQLKGSAKNVILFIGDGMGISTVTAARILEGQMNGGLGEENNLSFDTFPFSGLAKTYNVDAQTPDSAGTMTAMVSGVKTDVGVIGVDEDIVRGDCSTVTGNELVTALELAEIAGKSTGIISTARITHATPAATYAKSADRNWEDISDMPEEVVTLGCKDIADQLVNFEDYLEARFDGLDVDGIEVAMGGGRRHFLPRDEAFNSPDAVSGVEGDRTDGRDLTAEWQAKYSAGMYVYDEASFNTINTETTERVFGLFNESHMQYDADRPNDVAGEPTVAQMTETAIKVLDNNPEGFFLMVESGRIDHSHHAGSAYGALTDTIAFAEAVAVADDLTNDSDTLIIVTADHGHVFTIAGYPKRGNPILGKVVGVGQTEPALAADDLPYTTLGYTNGRGFRDFGDEVTNADATYAFDPDTGRKDLTDVDTTSPGFHQEALVPTSSETHSGEDVGIYAKGPGAFLVNGTNEQNMIYHIMDYASDLKQKAEDKL
;
A
#
# COMPACT_ATOMS: atom_id res chain seq x y z
N MET A 1 15.17 -19.86 32.14
CA MET A 1 14.57 -20.88 33.02
C MET A 1 13.08 -20.58 33.12
N LYS A 2 12.26 -21.60 32.84
CA LYS A 2 10.80 -21.58 32.79
C LYS A 2 10.16 -21.23 34.15
N ILE A 3 8.95 -20.63 34.07
CA ILE A 3 7.71 -21.00 34.81
C ILE A 3 7.28 -20.19 36.08
N ILE A 4 6.17 -19.45 35.87
CA ILE A 4 4.87 -19.47 36.59
C ILE A 4 4.72 -18.77 37.97
N LYS A 5 3.78 -17.80 38.04
CA LYS A 5 2.52 -17.71 38.85
C LYS A 5 2.15 -16.23 39.06
N LEU A 6 1.08 -15.70 38.47
CA LEU A 6 -0.31 -15.67 38.99
C LEU A 6 -0.39 -15.48 40.51
N SER A 7 -0.85 -14.31 40.97
CA SER A 7 -1.76 -14.15 42.11
C SER A 7 -2.40 -12.75 42.11
N LEU A 8 -3.73 -12.76 42.20
CA LEU A 8 -4.63 -11.63 42.33
C LEU A 8 -4.49 -10.90 43.68
N ILE A 9 -4.63 -9.57 43.62
CA ILE A 9 -5.54 -8.68 44.40
C ILE A 9 -5.76 -9.12 45.86
N ALA A 10 -5.07 -8.53 46.84
CA ALA A 10 -5.33 -7.23 47.52
C ALA A 10 -6.51 -7.22 48.50
N ALA A 11 -6.21 -6.94 49.77
CA ALA A 11 -6.92 -6.06 50.74
C ALA A 11 -6.47 -6.45 52.16
N ALA A 12 -5.56 -5.69 52.79
CA ALA A 12 -5.81 -4.53 53.66
C ALA A 12 -6.14 -4.92 55.12
N VAL A 13 -5.26 -4.54 56.06
CA VAL A 13 -5.52 -3.69 57.26
C VAL A 13 -4.22 -3.53 58.07
N ILE A 14 -3.67 -2.31 58.02
CA ILE A 14 -3.13 -1.44 59.09
C ILE A 14 -2.48 -2.08 60.34
N GLY A 15 -1.16 -1.91 60.43
CA GLY A 15 -0.44 -1.18 61.50
C GLY A 15 -0.34 -1.80 62.90
N LEU A 16 0.88 -2.19 63.33
CA LEU A 16 1.82 -1.32 64.05
C LEU A 16 3.06 -2.11 64.52
N ASN A 17 4.22 -1.50 64.28
CA ASN A 17 5.51 -1.54 64.98
C ASN A 17 5.70 -2.51 66.16
N ALA A 18 6.86 -3.20 66.14
CA ALA A 18 7.75 -3.22 67.30
C ALA A 18 9.17 -3.68 66.92
N CYS A 19 10.11 -2.73 66.90
CA CYS A 19 11.46 -2.99 67.39
C CYS A 19 11.70 -2.01 68.54
N SER A 20 11.73 -2.53 69.77
CA SER A 20 12.43 -1.93 70.90
C SER A 20 13.12 -3.06 71.65
N LEU A 21 14.39 -2.82 71.95
CA LEU A 21 15.37 -3.72 72.53
C LEU A 21 15.25 -3.86 74.05
N ASP A 22 15.82 -4.97 74.51
CA ASP A 22 16.50 -5.27 75.79
C ASP A 22 15.72 -5.59 77.07
N GLY A 23 16.15 -6.70 77.69
CA GLY A 23 16.08 -6.97 79.14
C GLY A 23 15.83 -8.45 79.50
N ASP A 24 16.89 -9.20 79.84
CA ASP A 24 16.83 -10.42 80.69
C ASP A 24 16.23 -10.05 82.08
N ASP A 25 15.72 -10.90 82.99
CA ASP A 25 15.92 -12.32 83.30
C ASP A 25 14.78 -12.82 84.25
N GLY A 26 14.66 -14.15 84.42
CA GLY A 26 14.05 -14.75 85.62
C GLY A 26 13.37 -16.11 85.40
N THR A 27 13.83 -17.16 86.06
CA THR A 27 13.26 -18.53 85.99
C THR A 27 11.89 -18.65 86.68
N ASN A 28 10.98 -19.41 86.05
CA ASN A 28 9.57 -19.64 86.40
C ASN A 28 9.33 -20.32 87.77
N GLY A 29 8.23 -19.93 88.43
CA GLY A 29 7.56 -20.70 89.49
C GLY A 29 6.56 -21.73 88.91
N VAL A 30 6.16 -22.72 89.73
CA VAL A 30 5.37 -23.89 89.30
C VAL A 30 3.86 -23.60 89.27
N ASN A 31 3.17 -24.00 88.19
CA ASN A 31 1.72 -23.85 87.99
C ASN A 31 0.88 -24.94 88.70
N GLY A 32 -0.33 -24.58 89.16
CA GLY A 32 -1.35 -25.49 89.70
C GLY A 32 -2.25 -26.11 88.63
N GLN A 33 -3.04 -27.14 88.97
CA GLN A 33 -3.87 -27.92 88.04
C GLN A 33 -5.26 -27.32 87.75
N ASP A 34 -5.69 -27.41 86.48
CA ASP A 34 -7.00 -26.98 85.97
C ASP A 34 -8.12 -28.04 86.16
N GLY A 35 -9.37 -27.56 86.26
CA GLY A 35 -10.59 -28.37 86.40
C GLY A 35 -11.17 -28.91 85.07
N ALA A 36 -12.13 -29.84 85.17
CA ALA A 36 -12.64 -30.60 84.02
C ALA A 36 -13.58 -29.80 83.07
N PRO A 37 -13.55 -30.06 81.75
CA PRO A 37 -14.36 -29.33 80.74
C PRO A 37 -15.87 -29.65 80.78
N GLY A 38 -16.68 -28.67 80.38
CA GLY A 38 -18.13 -28.82 80.14
C GLY A 38 -18.47 -29.49 78.80
N GLN A 39 -19.73 -29.87 78.58
CA GLN A 39 -20.17 -30.54 77.35
C GLN A 39 -20.39 -29.57 76.18
N ASP A 40 -20.00 -30.02 74.98
CA ASP A 40 -20.13 -29.28 73.72
C ASP A 40 -21.60 -29.13 73.28
N GLY A 41 -21.90 -28.02 72.60
CA GLY A 41 -23.20 -27.77 71.95
C GLY A 41 -23.35 -28.52 70.62
N SER A 42 -24.58 -28.59 70.10
CA SER A 42 -24.88 -29.27 68.83
C SER A 42 -24.23 -28.60 67.62
N ASN A 43 -23.74 -29.40 66.67
CA ASN A 43 -23.13 -28.94 65.42
C ASN A 43 -24.12 -28.09 64.58
N GLY A 44 -23.62 -27.04 63.91
CA GLY A 44 -24.41 -26.22 62.97
C GLY A 44 -24.64 -26.89 61.61
N LEU A 45 -25.59 -26.39 60.82
CA LEU A 45 -25.90 -26.87 59.47
C LEU A 45 -24.74 -26.59 58.49
N THR A 46 -24.56 -27.47 57.51
CA THR A 46 -23.49 -27.38 56.50
C THR A 46 -23.93 -26.49 55.34
N SER A 47 -23.11 -25.52 54.94
CA SER A 47 -23.36 -24.76 53.71
C SER A 47 -22.79 -25.52 52.51
N LEU A 48 -23.62 -25.72 51.49
CA LEU A 48 -23.26 -26.40 50.24
C LEU A 48 -23.34 -25.45 49.05
N THR A 49 -22.54 -25.73 48.03
CA THR A 49 -22.56 -25.02 46.75
C THR A 49 -22.49 -26.02 45.61
N VAL A 50 -23.40 -25.90 44.65
CA VAL A 50 -23.48 -26.77 43.47
C VAL A 50 -23.24 -25.93 42.22
N GLN A 51 -22.42 -26.46 41.32
CA GLN A 51 -22.13 -25.84 40.03
C GLN A 51 -22.76 -26.64 38.91
N THR A 52 -23.54 -25.97 38.06
CA THR A 52 -24.18 -26.57 36.88
C THR A 52 -23.71 -25.87 35.63
N ASN A 53 -23.14 -26.62 34.69
CA ASN A 53 -22.72 -26.08 33.38
C ASN A 53 -23.95 -25.72 32.54
N LEU A 54 -23.95 -24.51 31.98
CA LEU A 54 -25.00 -24.00 31.11
C LEU A 54 -24.57 -24.12 29.65
N PRO A 55 -25.42 -24.70 28.76
CA PRO A 55 -25.11 -24.80 27.35
C PRO A 55 -25.21 -23.44 26.64
N VAL A 56 -24.64 -23.35 25.45
CA VAL A 56 -24.85 -22.22 24.53
C VAL A 56 -26.34 -22.08 24.21
N GLY A 57 -26.84 -20.84 24.18
CA GLY A 57 -28.27 -20.53 24.01
C GLY A 57 -29.09 -20.54 25.30
N ASN A 58 -28.45 -20.68 26.48
CA ASN A 58 -29.14 -20.56 27.76
C ASN A 58 -29.66 -19.12 27.99
N ALA A 59 -30.87 -18.98 28.54
CA ALA A 59 -31.52 -17.68 28.72
C ALA A 59 -30.76 -16.70 29.64
N ASN A 60 -29.98 -17.20 30.60
CA ASN A 60 -29.22 -16.38 31.56
C ASN A 60 -27.77 -16.14 31.12
N CYS A 61 -27.18 -17.10 30.40
CA CYS A 61 -25.86 -16.98 29.78
C CYS A 61 -25.92 -17.43 28.31
N PRO A 62 -26.25 -16.53 27.37
CA PRO A 62 -26.44 -16.89 25.96
C PRO A 62 -25.22 -17.56 25.32
N ASN A 63 -24.02 -17.20 25.77
CA ASN A 63 -22.75 -17.69 25.24
C ASN A 63 -22.17 -18.87 26.05
N SER A 64 -23.01 -19.63 26.75
CA SER A 64 -22.63 -20.63 27.77
C SER A 64 -22.11 -20.00 29.09
N GLY A 65 -22.01 -20.82 30.13
CA GLY A 65 -21.54 -20.37 31.44
C GLY A 65 -21.71 -21.42 32.53
N VAL A 66 -21.60 -21.00 33.78
CA VAL A 66 -21.83 -21.85 34.96
C VAL A 66 -22.84 -21.17 35.87
N GLN A 67 -23.88 -21.90 36.27
CA GLN A 67 -24.77 -21.52 37.36
C GLN A 67 -24.20 -22.07 38.67
N ILE A 68 -24.16 -21.22 39.70
CA ILE A 68 -23.69 -21.55 41.04
C ILE A 68 -24.86 -21.35 42.00
N ASP A 69 -25.34 -22.45 42.58
CA ASP A 69 -26.39 -22.46 43.59
C ASP A 69 -25.79 -22.70 44.98
N SER A 70 -26.23 -21.97 46.00
CA SER A 70 -25.75 -22.11 47.38
C SER A 70 -26.88 -22.08 48.40
N GLY A 71 -26.71 -22.85 49.47
CA GLY A 71 -27.70 -23.00 50.53
C GLY A 71 -27.17 -23.76 51.75
N LEU A 72 -28.05 -23.95 52.73
CA LEU A 72 -27.78 -24.76 53.91
C LEU A 72 -28.47 -26.12 53.72
N ASP A 73 -27.68 -27.18 53.82
CA ASP A 73 -28.14 -28.57 53.87
C ASP A 73 -28.93 -28.77 55.16
N SER A 74 -30.24 -28.58 55.04
CA SER A 74 -31.15 -28.41 56.17
C SER A 74 -31.67 -29.75 56.68
N ASP A 75 -31.60 -30.79 55.85
CA ASP A 75 -31.90 -32.17 56.22
C ASP A 75 -30.64 -33.03 56.48
N ALA A 76 -29.45 -32.45 56.29
CA ALA A 76 -28.14 -33.01 56.56
C ALA A 76 -27.83 -34.26 55.72
N ASP A 77 -28.34 -34.31 54.48
CA ASP A 77 -28.16 -35.44 53.57
C ASP A 77 -26.87 -35.36 52.73
N GLY A 78 -26.15 -34.24 52.82
CA GLY A 78 -24.89 -33.99 52.12
C GLY A 78 -25.05 -33.52 50.67
N THR A 79 -26.26 -33.24 50.23
CA THR A 79 -26.59 -32.71 48.91
C THR A 79 -27.38 -31.41 49.01
N LEU A 80 -27.33 -30.57 47.99
CA LEU A 80 -28.11 -29.32 47.97
C LEU A 80 -29.34 -29.53 47.08
N ALA A 81 -30.48 -29.82 47.69
CA ALA A 81 -31.73 -29.95 46.98
C ALA A 81 -32.26 -28.59 46.50
N ALA A 82 -33.10 -28.57 45.47
CA ALA A 82 -33.66 -27.33 44.92
C ALA A 82 -34.44 -26.50 45.95
N SER A 83 -35.02 -27.13 46.97
CA SER A 83 -35.71 -26.45 48.08
C SER A 83 -34.78 -25.79 49.09
N GLU A 84 -33.50 -26.12 49.06
CA GLU A 84 -32.48 -25.63 50.01
C GLU A 84 -31.62 -24.52 49.41
N VAL A 85 -31.75 -24.26 48.12
CA VAL A 85 -31.04 -23.18 47.42
C VAL A 85 -31.58 -21.84 47.93
N THR A 86 -30.70 -21.07 48.54
CA THR A 86 -31.01 -19.72 49.06
C THR A 86 -30.44 -18.60 48.18
N SER A 87 -29.44 -18.91 47.35
CA SER A 87 -28.85 -17.96 46.41
C SER A 87 -28.37 -18.67 45.14
N THR A 88 -28.65 -18.05 43.99
CA THR A 88 -28.19 -18.48 42.67
C THR A 88 -27.41 -17.35 42.03
N SER A 89 -26.24 -17.65 41.47
CA SER A 89 -25.38 -16.72 40.74
C SER A 89 -24.93 -17.32 39.41
N PHE A 90 -24.66 -16.47 38.42
CA PHE A 90 -24.25 -16.89 37.08
C PHE A 90 -22.87 -16.33 36.73
N VAL A 91 -22.00 -17.18 36.18
CA VAL A 91 -20.73 -16.78 35.59
C VAL A 91 -20.80 -17.11 34.11
N CYS A 92 -21.06 -16.10 33.28
CA CYS A 92 -21.23 -16.28 31.84
C CYS A 92 -19.88 -16.17 31.13
N ALA A 93 -19.69 -16.99 30.08
CA ALA A 93 -18.57 -16.80 29.18
C ALA A 93 -18.73 -15.45 28.45
N PRO A 94 -17.65 -14.65 28.32
CA PRO A 94 -17.69 -13.41 27.57
C PRO A 94 -18.07 -13.71 26.11
N GLY A 95 -18.83 -12.81 25.48
CA GLY A 95 -19.04 -12.88 24.04
C GLY A 95 -17.69 -12.72 23.33
N THR A 96 -17.40 -13.60 22.38
CA THR A 96 -16.26 -13.43 21.48
C THR A 96 -16.51 -12.19 20.63
N THR A 97 -15.75 -11.12 20.89
CA THR A 97 -15.76 -9.87 20.10
C THR A 97 -14.67 -9.84 19.04
N SER A 98 -13.98 -10.96 18.85
CA SER A 98 -12.96 -11.16 17.83
C SER A 98 -13.18 -12.52 17.18
N VAL A 99 -13.11 -12.53 15.86
CA VAL A 99 -13.18 -13.74 15.04
C VAL A 99 -11.74 -14.18 14.79
N GLU A 100 -11.39 -15.41 15.16
CA GLU A 100 -10.07 -15.96 14.82
C GLU A 100 -9.99 -16.13 13.30
N SER A 101 -8.82 -15.98 12.68
CA SER A 101 -8.67 -16.10 11.21
C SER A 101 -9.20 -17.44 10.65
N ALA A 102 -9.19 -18.50 11.47
CA ALA A 102 -9.79 -19.80 11.16
C ALA A 102 -11.33 -19.78 11.08
N GLU A 103 -11.99 -18.92 11.85
CA GLU A 103 -13.45 -18.75 11.84
C GLU A 103 -13.92 -17.84 10.68
N ILE A 104 -13.08 -16.87 10.26
CA ILE A 104 -13.30 -16.08 9.03
C ILE A 104 -13.33 -17.00 7.80
N LEU A 105 -12.43 -17.99 7.75
CA LEU A 105 -12.36 -19.02 6.70
C LEU A 105 -13.64 -19.86 6.59
N THR A 106 -14.32 -20.12 7.71
CA THR A 106 -15.64 -20.78 7.70
C THR A 106 -16.78 -19.87 7.25
N SER A 107 -16.64 -18.54 7.34
CA SER A 107 -17.68 -17.59 6.89
C SER A 107 -17.71 -17.42 5.37
N LEU A 108 -16.55 -17.39 4.72
CA LEU A 108 -16.39 -17.28 3.26
C LEU A 108 -16.72 -18.59 2.52
N ASN A 109 -16.72 -19.71 3.24
CA ASN A 109 -17.05 -21.04 2.71
C ASN A 109 -18.32 -21.64 3.34
N ASN A 110 -19.14 -20.83 4.01
CA ASN A 110 -20.37 -21.37 4.58
C ASN A 110 -21.34 -21.78 3.46
N ASN A 111 -22.20 -22.76 3.76
CA ASN A 111 -23.17 -23.25 2.79
C ASN A 111 -24.08 -22.15 2.23
N TRP A 112 -24.29 -21.04 2.95
CA TRP A 112 -25.10 -19.91 2.52
C TRP A 112 -24.42 -19.10 1.41
N PHE A 113 -23.11 -18.85 1.51
CA PHE A 113 -22.32 -18.14 0.50
C PHE A 113 -22.14 -18.98 -0.77
N VAL A 114 -21.86 -20.29 -0.60
CA VAL A 114 -21.78 -21.26 -1.71
C VAL A 114 -23.13 -21.43 -2.39
N GLN A 115 -24.23 -21.52 -1.63
CA GLN A 115 -25.58 -21.55 -2.19
C GLN A 115 -25.93 -20.24 -2.88
N GLY A 116 -25.58 -19.09 -2.32
CA GLY A 116 -25.79 -17.79 -2.95
C GLY A 116 -25.04 -17.65 -4.27
N GLN A 117 -23.79 -18.12 -4.34
CA GLN A 117 -23.02 -18.13 -5.58
C GLN A 117 -23.64 -19.07 -6.63
N GLN A 118 -24.15 -20.23 -6.21
CA GLN A 118 -24.88 -21.15 -7.09
C GLN A 118 -26.23 -20.58 -7.55
N GLU A 119 -26.96 -19.88 -6.69
CA GLU A 119 -28.22 -19.21 -7.02
C GLU A 119 -27.99 -18.07 -8.02
N VAL A 120 -26.94 -17.26 -7.82
CA VAL A 120 -26.56 -16.19 -8.76
C VAL A 120 -26.13 -16.78 -10.11
N ALA A 121 -25.35 -17.87 -10.11
CA ALA A 121 -24.97 -18.57 -11.33
C ALA A 121 -26.17 -19.19 -12.06
N GLN A 122 -27.11 -19.80 -11.33
CA GLN A 122 -28.37 -20.32 -11.89
C GLN A 122 -29.28 -19.21 -12.40
N ALA A 123 -29.38 -18.09 -11.69
CA ALA A 123 -30.17 -16.94 -12.11
C ALA A 123 -29.58 -16.32 -13.38
N LYS A 124 -28.25 -16.19 -13.46
CA LYS A 124 -27.53 -15.76 -14.67
C LYS A 124 -27.77 -16.71 -15.83
N GLN A 125 -27.70 -18.03 -15.60
CA GLN A 125 -27.96 -19.04 -16.61
C GLN A 125 -29.42 -19.03 -17.08
N THR A 126 -30.37 -18.93 -16.16
CA THR A 126 -31.81 -18.83 -16.46
C THR A 126 -32.12 -17.55 -17.26
N TRP A 127 -31.46 -16.45 -16.90
CA TRP A 127 -31.57 -15.18 -17.63
C TRP A 127 -30.99 -15.30 -19.04
N LEU A 128 -29.78 -15.86 -19.19
CA LEU A 128 -29.13 -16.10 -20.48
C LEU A 128 -29.94 -17.05 -21.39
N GLU A 129 -30.53 -18.10 -20.83
CA GLU A 129 -31.41 -19.04 -21.55
C GLU A 129 -32.73 -18.38 -21.97
N ALA A 130 -33.24 -17.42 -21.17
CA ALA A 130 -34.44 -16.66 -21.48
C ALA A 130 -34.21 -15.54 -22.51
N THR A 131 -32.99 -14.97 -22.60
CA THR A 131 -32.71 -13.78 -23.42
C THR A 131 -31.88 -14.04 -24.67
N SER A 132 -31.20 -15.17 -24.78
CA SER A 132 -30.22 -15.41 -25.84
C SER A 132 -30.17 -16.88 -26.22
N GLY A 133 -30.76 -17.23 -27.36
CA GLY A 133 -30.63 -18.55 -28.00
C GLY A 133 -29.23 -18.87 -28.53
N ILE A 134 -28.17 -18.40 -27.86
CA ILE A 134 -26.77 -18.59 -28.23
C ILE A 134 -25.99 -18.91 -26.94
N SER A 135 -25.53 -20.16 -26.85
CA SER A 135 -24.56 -20.62 -25.86
C SER A 135 -23.20 -20.00 -26.14
N LEU A 136 -22.66 -19.24 -25.18
CA LEU A 136 -21.25 -18.84 -25.18
C LEU A 136 -20.43 -19.88 -24.41
N PRO A 137 -19.22 -20.24 -24.90
CA PRO A 137 -18.35 -21.18 -24.19
C PRO A 137 -17.89 -20.56 -22.88
N ALA A 138 -18.07 -21.30 -21.78
CA ALA A 138 -17.54 -20.93 -20.48
C ALA A 138 -16.02 -20.87 -20.54
N SER A 139 -15.42 -19.70 -20.30
CA SER A 139 -14.00 -19.59 -19.99
C SER A 139 -13.80 -20.21 -18.60
N SER A 140 -13.22 -21.41 -18.56
CA SER A 140 -12.76 -22.00 -17.30
C SER A 140 -11.49 -21.28 -16.88
N ALA A 141 -11.61 -20.19 -16.13
CA ALA A 141 -10.53 -19.77 -15.25
C ALA A 141 -10.35 -20.89 -14.23
N GLN A 142 -9.27 -21.66 -14.35
CA GLN A 142 -8.86 -22.61 -13.32
C GLN A 142 -8.30 -21.76 -12.16
N VAL A 143 -9.19 -21.25 -11.31
CA VAL A 143 -8.77 -20.85 -9.95
C VAL A 143 -8.30 -22.12 -9.29
N THR A 144 -7.00 -22.25 -9.08
CA THR A 144 -6.46 -23.30 -8.22
C THR A 144 -6.93 -22.97 -6.82
N GLN A 145 -8.11 -23.48 -6.43
CA GLN A 145 -8.61 -23.31 -5.08
C GLN A 145 -7.68 -24.09 -4.15
N TYR A 146 -6.84 -23.37 -3.42
CA TYR A 146 -6.12 -23.92 -2.28
C TYR A 146 -7.10 -24.14 -1.12
N GLN A 147 -7.91 -25.20 -1.22
CA GLN A 147 -8.72 -25.65 -0.10
C GLN A 147 -7.81 -26.38 0.89
N THR A 148 -7.34 -25.67 1.91
CA THR A 148 -6.63 -26.28 3.03
C THR A 148 -7.64 -26.60 4.13
N SER A 149 -7.75 -27.87 4.52
CA SER A 149 -8.71 -28.35 5.52
C SER A 149 -8.20 -28.18 6.97
N SER A 150 -6.96 -27.71 7.12
CA SER A 150 -6.32 -27.47 8.42
C SER A 150 -5.26 -26.37 8.36
N SER A 151 -4.94 -25.78 9.51
CA SER A 151 -3.84 -24.82 9.67
C SER A 151 -2.47 -25.41 9.33
N VAL A 152 -2.30 -26.73 9.48
CA VAL A 152 -1.06 -27.44 9.13
C VAL A 152 -0.88 -27.52 7.62
N GLU A 153 -1.95 -27.81 6.87
CA GLU A 153 -1.93 -27.81 5.40
C GLU A 153 -1.69 -26.40 4.85
N GLN A 154 -2.27 -25.37 5.49
CA GLN A 154 -2.01 -23.97 5.14
C GLN A 154 -0.56 -23.57 5.40
N GLN A 155 0.02 -23.95 6.54
CA GLN A 155 1.44 -23.70 6.83
C GLN A 155 2.37 -24.44 5.87
N ALA A 156 2.04 -25.68 5.50
CA ALA A 156 2.82 -26.46 4.54
C ALA A 156 2.75 -25.85 3.13
N LEU A 157 1.57 -25.37 2.71
CA LEU A 157 1.38 -24.69 1.44
C LEU A 157 2.13 -23.35 1.39
N ILE A 158 2.00 -22.54 2.44
CA ILE A 158 2.75 -21.28 2.60
C ILE A 158 4.23 -21.57 2.45
N ALA A 159 4.77 -22.55 3.20
CA ALA A 159 6.18 -22.93 3.12
C ALA A 159 6.65 -23.40 1.73
N GLN A 160 5.77 -23.98 0.91
CA GLN A 160 6.09 -24.37 -0.47
C GLN A 160 6.14 -23.19 -1.46
N LEU A 161 5.56 -22.04 -1.09
CA LEU A 161 5.51 -20.83 -1.92
C LEU A 161 6.69 -19.89 -1.68
N LYS A 162 7.50 -20.16 -0.65
CA LYS A 162 8.71 -19.39 -0.41
C LYS A 162 9.67 -19.58 -1.58
N GLY A 163 10.10 -18.48 -2.19
CA GLY A 163 11.04 -18.50 -3.31
C GLY A 163 10.49 -19.03 -4.65
N SER A 164 9.18 -19.26 -4.77
CA SER A 164 8.57 -19.75 -6.02
C SER A 164 8.39 -18.67 -7.09
N ALA A 165 8.41 -17.37 -6.73
CA ALA A 165 8.42 -16.29 -7.70
C ALA A 165 9.84 -16.12 -8.27
N LYS A 166 10.00 -16.46 -9.55
CA LYS A 166 11.15 -16.12 -10.38
C LYS A 166 11.19 -14.59 -10.61
N ASN A 167 10.04 -13.99 -10.92
CA ASN A 167 9.94 -12.57 -11.23
C ASN A 167 9.02 -11.86 -10.24
N VAL A 168 9.32 -10.60 -9.95
CA VAL A 168 8.48 -9.72 -9.12
C VAL A 168 8.28 -8.41 -9.86
N ILE A 169 7.02 -8.00 -10.01
CA ILE A 169 6.65 -6.69 -10.56
C ILE A 169 5.82 -5.94 -9.53
N LEU A 170 6.31 -4.76 -9.14
CA LEU A 170 5.60 -3.83 -8.26
C LEU A 170 5.13 -2.62 -9.07
N PHE A 171 3.82 -2.51 -9.23
CA PHE A 171 3.15 -1.39 -9.90
C PHE A 171 2.65 -0.39 -8.87
N ILE A 172 3.07 0.87 -9.00
CA ILE A 172 2.68 1.99 -8.13
C ILE A 172 1.92 3.04 -8.95
N GLY A 173 0.63 3.21 -8.66
CA GLY A 173 -0.08 4.43 -9.07
C GLY A 173 0.11 5.47 -7.97
N ASP A 174 1.01 6.44 -8.17
CA ASP A 174 1.29 7.47 -7.16
C ASP A 174 0.00 8.29 -6.92
N GLY A 175 -0.46 8.37 -5.67
CA GLY A 175 -1.74 9.01 -5.35
C GLY A 175 -3.01 8.25 -5.81
N MET A 176 -2.90 7.00 -6.29
CA MET A 176 -4.04 6.24 -6.82
C MET A 176 -4.93 5.62 -5.72
N GLY A 177 -5.59 6.48 -4.94
CA GLY A 177 -6.54 6.08 -3.89
C GLY A 177 -7.78 5.33 -4.41
N ILE A 178 -8.60 4.80 -3.50
CA ILE A 178 -9.79 3.99 -3.85
C ILE A 178 -10.80 4.78 -4.71
N SER A 179 -10.94 6.08 -4.45
CA SER A 179 -11.80 6.97 -5.25
C SER A 179 -11.26 7.13 -6.68
N THR A 180 -9.94 7.28 -6.84
CA THR A 180 -9.25 7.35 -8.14
C THR A 180 -9.45 6.07 -8.93
N VAL A 181 -9.20 4.89 -8.34
CA VAL A 181 -9.44 3.59 -8.98
C VAL A 181 -10.89 3.46 -9.45
N THR A 182 -11.86 3.82 -8.59
CA THR A 182 -13.28 3.71 -8.92
C THR A 182 -13.67 4.65 -10.06
N ALA A 183 -13.21 5.90 -10.03
CA ALA A 183 -13.51 6.87 -11.06
C ALA A 183 -12.84 6.53 -12.40
N ALA A 184 -11.61 6.03 -12.39
CA ALA A 184 -10.88 5.61 -13.58
C ALA A 184 -11.55 4.40 -14.25
N ARG A 185 -11.97 3.40 -13.44
CA ARG A 185 -12.77 2.26 -13.92
C ARG A 185 -14.02 2.71 -14.66
N ILE A 186 -14.76 3.67 -14.10
CA ILE A 186 -15.98 4.20 -14.72
C ILE A 186 -15.63 4.95 -16.01
N LEU A 187 -14.59 5.79 -15.98
CA LEU A 187 -14.15 6.56 -17.15
C LEU A 187 -13.76 5.65 -18.31
N GLU A 188 -12.90 4.66 -18.06
CA GLU A 188 -12.47 3.70 -19.09
C GLU A 188 -13.66 2.95 -19.69
N GLY A 189 -14.59 2.48 -18.86
CA GLY A 189 -15.80 1.82 -19.34
C GLY A 189 -16.68 2.73 -20.20
N GLN A 190 -16.73 4.03 -19.90
CA GLN A 190 -17.42 5.04 -20.70
C GLN A 190 -16.70 5.32 -22.03
N MET A 191 -15.38 5.42 -22.01
CA MET A 191 -14.54 5.56 -23.21
C MET A 191 -14.70 4.37 -24.16
N ASN A 192 -14.91 3.17 -23.60
CA ASN A 192 -15.20 1.94 -24.34
C ASN A 192 -16.67 1.81 -24.82
N GLY A 193 -17.47 2.87 -24.66
CA GLY A 193 -18.87 2.92 -25.10
C GLY A 193 -19.87 2.19 -24.19
N GLY A 194 -19.44 1.73 -23.02
CA GLY A 194 -20.28 1.17 -21.97
C GLY A 194 -20.89 2.25 -21.07
N LEU A 195 -21.54 1.82 -19.98
CA LEU A 195 -22.07 2.76 -18.97
C LEU A 195 -20.99 3.18 -17.96
N GLY A 196 -19.98 2.33 -17.76
CA GLY A 196 -18.81 2.63 -16.94
C GLY A 196 -18.75 1.77 -15.67
N GLU A 197 -19.82 1.74 -14.88
CA GLU A 197 -19.76 1.17 -13.52
C GLU A 197 -19.55 -0.35 -13.46
N GLU A 198 -19.85 -1.08 -14.53
CA GLU A 198 -19.57 -2.53 -14.66
C GLU A 198 -18.18 -2.87 -15.22
N ASN A 199 -17.42 -1.86 -15.66
CA ASN A 199 -16.10 -2.06 -16.22
C ASN A 199 -15.13 -2.60 -15.16
N ASN A 200 -14.03 -3.20 -15.58
CA ASN A 200 -12.94 -3.59 -14.71
C ASN A 200 -11.65 -3.05 -15.32
N LEU A 201 -10.85 -2.33 -14.53
CA LEU A 201 -9.45 -2.11 -14.87
C LEU A 201 -8.74 -3.47 -14.89
N SER A 202 -7.61 -3.57 -15.57
CA SER A 202 -6.84 -4.82 -15.71
C SER A 202 -6.62 -5.54 -14.37
N PHE A 203 -6.22 -4.80 -13.34
CA PHE A 203 -5.96 -5.32 -11.99
C PHE A 203 -7.21 -5.56 -11.12
N ASP A 204 -8.40 -5.08 -11.51
CA ASP A 204 -9.63 -5.42 -10.78
C ASP A 204 -9.98 -6.90 -10.86
N THR A 205 -9.44 -7.59 -11.86
CA THR A 205 -9.65 -9.03 -12.08
C THR A 205 -8.64 -9.90 -11.35
N PHE A 206 -7.66 -9.30 -10.66
CA PHE A 206 -6.67 -10.05 -9.88
C PHE A 206 -7.35 -10.81 -8.74
N PRO A 207 -6.91 -12.05 -8.47
CA PRO A 207 -7.63 -12.96 -7.57
C PRO A 207 -7.55 -12.56 -6.08
N PHE A 208 -6.60 -11.71 -5.71
CA PHE A 208 -6.37 -11.29 -4.33
C PHE A 208 -6.36 -9.77 -4.21
N SER A 209 -7.00 -9.28 -3.15
CA SER A 209 -7.02 -7.86 -2.82
C SER A 209 -6.98 -7.64 -1.32
N GLY A 210 -6.49 -6.47 -0.94
CA GLY A 210 -6.39 -6.01 0.45
C GLY A 210 -6.26 -4.50 0.52
N LEU A 211 -6.05 -3.99 1.73
CA LEU A 211 -5.82 -2.59 2.01
C LEU A 211 -4.42 -2.37 2.62
N ALA A 212 -3.78 -1.25 2.31
CA ALA A 212 -2.52 -0.80 2.89
C ALA A 212 -2.72 0.48 3.71
N LYS A 213 -2.30 0.46 4.98
CA LYS A 213 -2.24 1.65 5.85
C LYS A 213 -0.98 2.46 5.54
N THR A 214 -1.14 3.70 5.09
CA THR A 214 -0.09 4.47 4.40
C THR A 214 0.70 5.43 5.29
N TYR A 215 0.27 5.68 6.54
CA TYR A 215 0.95 6.61 7.45
C TYR A 215 2.49 6.39 7.51
N ASN A 216 3.25 7.49 7.48
CA ASN A 216 4.68 7.51 7.83
C ASN A 216 4.85 7.51 9.34
N VAL A 217 6.06 7.25 9.84
CA VAL A 217 6.33 7.19 11.28
C VAL A 217 5.96 8.50 11.99
N ASP A 218 6.25 9.64 11.36
CA ASP A 218 6.00 10.98 11.88
C ASP A 218 4.76 11.69 11.28
N ALA A 219 4.07 11.11 10.30
CA ALA A 219 2.95 11.75 9.61
C ALA A 219 1.74 10.82 9.35
N GLN A 220 0.53 11.30 9.66
CA GLN A 220 -0.72 10.58 9.39
C GLN A 220 -1.07 10.56 7.89
N THR A 221 -0.92 11.72 7.25
CA THR A 221 -0.95 11.84 5.79
C THR A 221 0.49 11.77 5.32
N PRO A 222 0.87 10.74 4.57
CA PRO A 222 2.25 10.50 4.23
C PRO A 222 2.71 11.31 3.01
N ASP A 223 3.99 11.18 2.68
CA ASP A 223 4.55 11.56 1.37
C ASP A 223 5.11 10.33 0.64
N SER A 224 5.32 10.44 -0.68
CA SER A 224 5.80 9.36 -1.55
C SER A 224 7.16 8.76 -1.13
N ALA A 225 8.03 9.54 -0.47
CA ALA A 225 9.36 9.08 -0.08
C ALA A 225 9.32 8.02 1.03
N GLY A 226 8.61 8.32 2.12
CA GLY A 226 8.53 7.38 3.23
C GLY A 226 7.64 6.17 2.91
N THR A 227 6.60 6.34 2.10
CA THR A 227 5.70 5.25 1.67
C THR A 227 6.39 4.27 0.74
N MET A 228 7.14 4.77 -0.24
CA MET A 228 7.86 3.88 -1.14
C MET A 228 9.02 3.19 -0.41
N THR A 229 9.72 3.89 0.49
CA THR A 229 10.71 3.25 1.39
C THR A 229 10.09 2.09 2.16
N ALA A 230 8.86 2.26 2.68
CA ALA A 230 8.13 1.17 3.33
C ALA A 230 7.90 -0.04 2.41
N MET A 231 7.44 0.22 1.17
CA MET A 231 7.09 -0.83 0.21
C MET A 231 8.28 -1.61 -0.34
N VAL A 232 9.48 -1.01 -0.38
CA VAL A 232 10.67 -1.67 -0.94
C VAL A 232 11.73 -2.06 0.08
N SER A 233 11.67 -1.61 1.34
CA SER A 233 12.59 -2.06 2.40
C SER A 233 11.93 -2.90 3.48
N GLY A 234 10.59 -2.83 3.58
CA GLY A 234 9.86 -3.48 4.66
C GLY A 234 9.92 -2.72 5.99
N VAL A 235 10.43 -1.49 6.02
CA VAL A 235 10.50 -0.62 7.19
C VAL A 235 9.88 0.75 6.87
N LYS A 236 8.92 1.19 7.70
CA LYS A 236 8.36 2.55 7.58
C LYS A 236 9.37 3.56 8.12
N THR A 237 9.40 4.74 7.50
CA THR A 237 10.26 5.85 7.91
C THR A 237 9.47 7.16 7.94
N ASP A 238 10.16 8.26 8.22
CA ASP A 238 9.65 9.63 8.31
C ASP A 238 9.33 10.22 6.92
N VAL A 239 8.61 11.35 6.89
CA VAL A 239 8.30 12.05 5.64
C VAL A 239 9.52 12.71 4.99
N GLY A 240 9.66 12.52 3.68
CA GLY A 240 10.64 13.21 2.84
C GLY A 240 12.07 12.68 2.92
N VAL A 241 12.27 11.49 3.47
CA VAL A 241 13.56 10.77 3.50
C VAL A 241 13.46 9.48 2.67
N ILE A 242 14.57 9.04 2.08
CA ILE A 242 14.57 7.99 1.06
C ILE A 242 15.54 6.88 1.47
N GLY A 243 15.03 5.64 1.55
CA GLY A 243 15.85 4.44 1.71
C GLY A 243 16.58 4.35 3.06
N VAL A 244 16.10 5.06 4.07
CA VAL A 244 16.69 5.14 5.42
C VAL A 244 15.61 4.95 6.48
N ASP A 245 15.99 4.45 7.66
CA ASP A 245 15.06 4.25 8.79
C ASP A 245 14.65 5.56 9.48
N GLU A 246 13.79 5.47 10.49
CA GLU A 246 13.24 6.62 11.21
C GLU A 246 14.23 7.34 12.14
N ASP A 247 15.44 6.82 12.35
CA ASP A 247 16.47 7.49 13.16
C ASP A 247 17.24 8.55 12.35
N ILE A 248 16.94 8.71 11.05
CA ILE A 248 17.48 9.75 10.18
C ILE A 248 17.08 11.15 10.65
N VAL A 249 17.97 12.13 10.46
CA VAL A 249 17.62 13.55 10.58
C VAL A 249 17.47 14.13 9.18
N ARG A 250 16.23 14.50 8.79
CA ARG A 250 15.96 15.07 7.48
C ARG A 250 16.83 16.31 7.21
N GLY A 251 17.46 16.33 6.03
CA GLY A 251 18.37 17.38 5.60
C GLY A 251 19.80 17.28 6.18
N ASP A 252 20.09 16.32 7.06
CA ASP A 252 21.43 16.05 7.59
C ASP A 252 21.97 14.72 7.07
N CYS A 253 22.69 14.78 5.95
CA CYS A 253 23.26 13.60 5.32
C CYS A 253 24.30 12.86 6.17
N SER A 254 24.85 13.48 7.21
CA SER A 254 25.80 12.79 8.10
C SER A 254 25.13 11.69 8.94
N THR A 255 23.80 11.71 9.02
CA THR A 255 22.98 10.71 9.70
C THR A 255 22.54 9.56 8.80
N VAL A 256 22.88 9.58 7.50
CA VAL A 256 22.58 8.45 6.60
C VAL A 256 23.35 7.20 7.03
N THR A 257 24.63 7.36 7.38
CA THR A 257 25.47 6.24 7.81
C THR A 257 24.95 5.58 9.08
N GLY A 258 24.59 4.30 8.96
CA GLY A 258 24.03 3.47 10.03
C GLY A 258 22.50 3.34 9.97
N ASN A 259 21.84 4.17 9.18
CA ASN A 259 20.39 4.19 9.02
C ASN A 259 19.96 3.71 7.62
N GLU A 260 20.89 3.26 6.77
CA GLU A 260 20.56 2.77 5.42
C GLU A 260 19.74 1.47 5.47
N LEU A 261 18.64 1.44 4.72
CA LEU A 261 17.81 0.26 4.57
C LEU A 261 18.10 -0.45 3.26
N VAL A 262 18.20 -1.79 3.29
CA VAL A 262 18.38 -2.59 2.08
C VAL A 262 17.04 -2.74 1.35
N THR A 263 17.00 -2.48 0.05
CA THR A 263 15.76 -2.51 -0.75
C THR A 263 15.58 -3.84 -1.48
N ALA A 264 14.35 -4.13 -1.93
CA ALA A 264 14.05 -5.30 -2.76
C ALA A 264 14.81 -5.27 -4.09
N LEU A 265 15.05 -4.08 -4.67
CA LEU A 265 15.88 -3.93 -5.87
C LEU A 265 17.33 -4.31 -5.57
N GLU A 266 17.91 -3.82 -4.48
CA GLU A 266 19.27 -4.18 -4.05
C GLU A 266 19.39 -5.67 -3.75
N LEU A 267 18.39 -6.28 -3.10
CA LEU A 267 18.40 -7.73 -2.85
C LEU A 267 18.25 -8.55 -4.13
N ALA A 268 17.44 -8.09 -5.09
CA ALA A 268 17.30 -8.75 -6.38
C ALA A 268 18.63 -8.71 -7.16
N GLU A 269 19.29 -7.55 -7.17
CA GLU A 269 20.61 -7.36 -7.77
C GLU A 269 21.64 -8.31 -7.15
N ILE A 270 21.78 -8.31 -5.82
CA ILE A 270 22.74 -9.21 -5.12
C ILE A 270 22.41 -10.68 -5.39
N ALA A 271 21.13 -11.03 -5.50
CA ALA A 271 20.69 -12.39 -5.84
C ALA A 271 21.02 -12.80 -7.28
N GLY A 272 21.50 -11.88 -8.13
CA GLY A 272 21.83 -12.10 -9.55
C GLY A 272 20.63 -12.03 -10.48
N LYS A 273 19.52 -11.43 -10.03
CA LYS A 273 18.36 -11.13 -10.87
C LYS A 273 18.60 -9.83 -11.60
N SER A 274 17.98 -9.67 -12.76
CA SER A 274 17.97 -8.37 -13.42
C SER A 274 17.05 -7.38 -12.72
N THR A 275 17.40 -6.10 -12.74
CA THR A 275 16.68 -5.05 -12.03
C THR A 275 16.21 -3.93 -12.95
N GLY A 276 14.97 -3.47 -12.71
CA GLY A 276 14.33 -2.46 -13.54
C GLY A 276 13.51 -1.44 -12.75
N ILE A 277 13.54 -0.19 -13.22
CA ILE A 277 12.83 0.96 -12.66
C ILE A 277 12.19 1.74 -13.82
N ILE A 278 10.88 1.89 -13.81
CA ILE A 278 10.13 2.73 -14.75
C ILE A 278 9.31 3.75 -13.95
N SER A 279 9.28 4.98 -14.44
CA SER A 279 8.42 6.03 -13.91
C SER A 279 7.98 7.02 -14.99
N THR A 280 6.74 7.51 -14.93
CA THR A 280 6.33 8.71 -15.69
C THR A 280 6.70 10.03 -15.00
N ALA A 281 7.18 9.97 -13.76
CA ALA A 281 7.82 11.10 -13.09
C ALA A 281 9.30 11.22 -13.51
N ARG A 282 10.05 12.06 -12.79
CA ARG A 282 11.51 12.08 -12.93
C ARG A 282 12.04 10.78 -12.34
N ILE A 283 13.05 10.15 -12.95
CA ILE A 283 13.64 8.92 -12.40
C ILE A 283 14.34 9.15 -11.04
N THR A 284 14.60 10.41 -10.70
CA THR A 284 15.11 10.92 -9.42
C THR A 284 14.00 11.29 -8.42
N HIS A 285 12.73 11.22 -8.82
CA HIS A 285 11.59 11.48 -7.93
C HIS A 285 11.54 10.43 -6.80
N ALA A 286 10.81 10.75 -5.73
CA ALA A 286 10.85 9.97 -4.49
C ALA A 286 10.55 8.47 -4.66
N THR A 287 9.52 8.13 -5.44
CA THR A 287 9.10 6.74 -5.67
C THR A 287 10.18 5.91 -6.38
N PRO A 288 10.71 6.29 -7.56
CA PRO A 288 11.81 5.55 -8.17
C PRO A 288 13.09 5.62 -7.33
N ALA A 289 13.42 6.78 -6.76
CA ALA A 289 14.60 6.97 -5.94
C ALA A 289 14.65 6.03 -4.72
N ALA A 290 13.53 5.76 -4.06
CA ALA A 290 13.47 4.86 -2.91
C ALA A 290 13.90 3.41 -3.23
N THR A 291 13.94 3.02 -4.50
CA THR A 291 14.44 1.70 -4.89
C THR A 291 15.97 1.59 -4.85
N TYR A 292 16.70 2.68 -5.06
CA TYR A 292 18.17 2.65 -5.23
C TYR A 292 18.95 3.63 -4.34
N ALA A 293 18.36 4.76 -3.95
CA ALA A 293 19.05 5.83 -3.24
C ALA A 293 18.93 5.72 -1.72
N LYS A 294 19.89 6.32 -1.02
CA LYS A 294 19.89 6.62 0.42
C LYS A 294 20.03 8.13 0.55
N SER A 295 18.96 8.83 0.91
CA SER A 295 18.98 10.30 1.01
C SER A 295 18.23 10.80 2.24
N ALA A 296 18.85 11.76 2.92
CA ALA A 296 18.24 12.48 4.04
C ALA A 296 17.22 13.54 3.58
N ASP A 297 17.12 13.84 2.29
CA ASP A 297 16.02 14.66 1.76
C ASP A 297 15.68 14.25 0.33
N ARG A 298 14.38 14.05 0.06
CA ARG A 298 13.87 13.68 -1.26
C ARG A 298 14.12 14.73 -2.33
N ASN A 299 14.33 16.00 -1.94
CA ASN A 299 14.55 17.09 -2.89
C ASN A 299 15.98 17.17 -3.41
N TRP A 300 16.93 16.38 -2.90
CA TRP A 300 18.30 16.36 -3.40
C TRP A 300 18.42 15.53 -4.70
N GLU A 301 17.56 15.84 -5.69
CA GLU A 301 17.50 15.15 -6.97
C GLU A 301 18.82 15.32 -7.76
N ASP A 302 19.39 16.53 -7.74
CA ASP A 302 20.77 16.80 -8.14
C ASP A 302 21.52 17.72 -7.17
N ILE A 303 22.81 17.91 -7.41
CA ILE A 303 23.72 18.69 -6.57
C ILE A 303 23.31 20.17 -6.38
N SER A 304 22.55 20.75 -7.31
CA SER A 304 22.06 22.13 -7.25
C SER A 304 20.93 22.35 -6.23
N ASP A 305 20.22 21.28 -5.85
CA ASP A 305 19.18 21.29 -4.82
C ASP A 305 19.75 21.09 -3.41
N MET A 306 21.05 20.79 -3.30
CA MET A 306 21.71 20.50 -2.05
C MET A 306 22.32 21.76 -1.42
N PRO A 307 22.21 21.94 -0.09
CA PRO A 307 22.95 22.99 0.62
C PRO A 307 24.46 22.83 0.43
N GLU A 308 25.20 23.94 0.23
CA GLU A 308 26.66 23.93 0.02
C GLU A 308 27.43 23.19 1.14
N GLU A 309 26.94 23.28 2.38
CA GLU A 309 27.50 22.58 3.54
C GLU A 309 27.37 21.05 3.42
N VAL A 310 26.24 20.56 2.90
CA VAL A 310 25.97 19.13 2.68
C VAL A 310 26.83 18.61 1.51
N VAL A 311 26.97 19.40 0.44
CA VAL A 311 27.86 19.09 -0.69
C VAL A 311 29.32 18.99 -0.23
N THR A 312 29.76 19.92 0.62
CA THR A 312 31.13 19.93 1.16
C THR A 312 31.44 18.72 2.05
N LEU A 313 30.42 18.15 2.70
CA LEU A 313 30.53 16.91 3.48
C LEU A 313 30.66 15.65 2.60
N GLY A 314 30.52 15.78 1.27
CA GLY A 314 30.68 14.70 0.31
C GLY A 314 29.42 13.87 0.06
N CYS A 315 28.27 14.37 0.48
CA CYS A 315 26.99 13.71 0.30
C CYS A 315 26.57 13.70 -1.17
N LYS A 316 25.87 12.64 -1.57
CA LYS A 316 25.60 12.32 -2.97
C LYS A 316 24.16 12.61 -3.33
N ASP A 317 23.96 13.35 -4.40
CA ASP A 317 22.65 13.59 -4.97
C ASP A 317 22.03 12.31 -5.55
N ILE A 318 20.71 12.28 -5.69
CA ILE A 318 19.97 11.08 -6.12
C ILE A 318 20.36 10.68 -7.55
N ALA A 319 20.54 11.63 -8.48
CA ALA A 319 20.99 11.33 -9.84
C ALA A 319 22.38 10.66 -9.87
N ASP A 320 23.32 11.13 -9.05
CA ASP A 320 24.63 10.50 -8.87
C ASP A 320 24.52 9.08 -8.29
N GLN A 321 23.61 8.85 -7.36
CA GLN A 321 23.35 7.52 -6.77
C GLN A 321 22.75 6.53 -7.78
N LEU A 322 21.93 6.99 -8.73
CA LEU A 322 21.43 6.13 -9.81
C LEU A 322 22.55 5.66 -10.74
N VAL A 323 23.36 6.61 -11.26
CA VAL A 323 24.42 6.29 -12.23
C VAL A 323 25.52 5.44 -11.61
N ASN A 324 25.81 5.65 -10.33
CA ASN A 324 26.83 4.91 -9.59
C ASN A 324 26.24 3.85 -8.65
N PHE A 325 25.02 3.36 -8.94
CA PHE A 325 24.34 2.36 -8.12
C PHE A 325 25.21 1.12 -7.83
N GLU A 326 25.83 0.56 -8.87
CA GLU A 326 26.79 -0.56 -8.77
C GLU A 326 27.89 -0.26 -7.75
N ASP A 327 28.60 0.87 -7.92
CA ASP A 327 29.74 1.22 -7.07
C ASP A 327 29.32 1.44 -5.61
N TYR A 328 28.15 2.06 -5.39
CA TYR A 328 27.63 2.34 -4.06
C TYR A 328 27.03 1.11 -3.38
N LEU A 329 26.51 0.15 -4.14
CA LEU A 329 26.06 -1.12 -3.60
C LEU A 329 27.25 -1.99 -3.20
N GLU A 330 28.25 -2.14 -4.06
CA GLU A 330 29.48 -2.88 -3.75
C GLU A 330 30.24 -2.29 -2.56
N ALA A 331 30.31 -0.96 -2.46
CA ALA A 331 30.97 -0.30 -1.34
C ALA A 331 30.33 -0.60 0.04
N ARG A 332 29.05 -1.01 0.08
CA ARG A 332 28.34 -1.36 1.32
C ARG A 332 28.56 -2.81 1.76
N PHE A 333 28.96 -3.70 0.86
CA PHE A 333 29.09 -5.13 1.12
C PHE A 333 30.44 -5.67 0.66
N ASP A 334 31.31 -6.04 1.62
CA ASP A 334 32.66 -6.51 1.32
C ASP A 334 32.65 -7.77 0.44
N GLY A 335 33.32 -7.71 -0.72
CA GLY A 335 33.42 -8.81 -1.67
C GLY A 335 32.22 -9.01 -2.60
N LEU A 336 31.22 -8.13 -2.55
CA LEU A 336 30.12 -8.10 -3.51
C LEU A 336 30.62 -7.68 -4.90
N ASP A 337 30.08 -8.31 -5.94
CA ASP A 337 30.34 -8.06 -7.36
C ASP A 337 28.98 -8.13 -8.07
N VAL A 338 28.44 -6.98 -8.47
CA VAL A 338 27.12 -6.83 -9.13
C VAL A 338 27.31 -6.06 -10.43
N ASP A 339 26.34 -6.13 -11.35
CA ASP A 339 26.47 -5.50 -12.67
C ASP A 339 25.58 -4.27 -12.87
N GLY A 340 24.79 -3.91 -11.87
CA GLY A 340 24.02 -2.68 -11.80
C GLY A 340 22.72 -2.76 -12.60
N ILE A 341 21.90 -1.70 -12.52
CA ILE A 341 20.53 -1.70 -13.04
C ILE A 341 20.49 -1.89 -14.57
N GLU A 342 19.75 -2.90 -15.04
CA GLU A 342 19.55 -3.14 -16.47
C GLU A 342 18.66 -2.10 -17.13
N VAL A 343 17.57 -1.70 -16.48
CA VAL A 343 16.59 -0.80 -17.09
C VAL A 343 16.21 0.33 -16.14
N ALA A 344 16.50 1.58 -16.51
CA ALA A 344 16.01 2.77 -15.81
C ALA A 344 15.38 3.71 -16.84
N MET A 345 14.08 3.98 -16.73
CA MET A 345 13.33 4.78 -17.71
C MET A 345 12.37 5.76 -17.04
N GLY A 346 12.41 7.03 -17.44
CA GLY A 346 11.45 8.05 -17.05
C GLY A 346 11.79 9.44 -17.57
N GLY A 347 11.39 10.48 -16.85
CA GLY A 347 11.83 11.86 -17.10
C GLY A 347 13.06 12.26 -16.26
N GLY A 348 13.36 13.55 -16.24
CA GLY A 348 14.27 14.20 -15.28
C GLY A 348 15.64 14.52 -15.83
N ARG A 349 15.78 14.64 -17.15
CA ARG A 349 17.06 14.84 -17.84
C ARG A 349 17.87 16.00 -17.29
N ARG A 350 17.23 17.08 -16.85
CA ARG A 350 17.88 18.24 -16.23
C ARG A 350 18.82 17.89 -15.06
N HIS A 351 18.48 16.87 -14.28
CA HIS A 351 19.24 16.46 -13.09
C HIS A 351 20.55 15.71 -13.44
N PHE A 352 20.69 15.30 -14.71
CA PHE A 352 21.84 14.55 -15.22
C PHE A 352 22.76 15.39 -16.09
N LEU A 353 22.34 16.57 -16.55
CA LEU A 353 23.08 17.41 -17.48
C LEU A 353 23.75 18.60 -16.76
N PRO A 354 24.93 19.05 -17.22
CA PRO A 354 25.54 20.29 -16.73
C PRO A 354 24.64 21.50 -16.99
N ARG A 355 24.70 22.49 -16.10
CA ARG A 355 24.05 23.79 -16.29
C ARG A 355 24.74 24.65 -17.34
N ASP A 356 24.68 24.21 -18.59
CA ASP A 356 25.30 24.80 -19.77
C ASP A 356 24.44 24.53 -21.01
N GLU A 357 24.08 25.58 -21.75
CA GLU A 357 23.25 25.51 -22.97
C GLU A 357 23.86 24.59 -24.06
N ALA A 358 25.17 24.32 -24.00
CA ALA A 358 25.84 23.41 -24.90
C ALA A 358 25.40 21.94 -24.75
N PHE A 359 24.74 21.60 -23.63
CA PHE A 359 24.25 20.26 -23.32
C PHE A 359 22.73 20.11 -23.53
N ASN A 360 22.03 21.17 -23.93
CA ASN A 360 20.59 21.10 -24.18
C ASN A 360 20.27 20.04 -25.24
N SER A 361 19.25 19.24 -24.96
CA SER A 361 18.63 18.35 -25.92
C SER A 361 17.91 19.16 -27.03
N PRO A 362 17.63 18.52 -28.18
CA PRO A 362 16.90 19.19 -29.28
C PRO A 362 15.49 19.67 -28.89
N ASP A 363 14.90 19.07 -27.87
CA ASP A 363 13.56 19.31 -27.35
C ASP A 363 13.51 20.12 -26.05
N ALA A 364 14.66 20.62 -25.57
CA ALA A 364 14.76 21.43 -24.36
C ALA A 364 13.76 22.61 -24.39
N VAL A 365 12.95 22.73 -23.33
CA VAL A 365 11.97 23.81 -23.17
C VAL A 365 12.59 25.01 -22.46
N SER A 366 13.57 24.76 -21.59
CA SER A 366 14.35 25.79 -20.90
C SER A 366 15.47 26.35 -21.77
N GLY A 367 15.88 27.59 -21.49
CA GLY A 367 17.05 28.20 -22.14
C GLY A 367 18.35 27.46 -21.81
N VAL A 368 18.44 26.88 -20.61
CA VAL A 368 19.49 25.95 -20.18
C VAL A 368 18.76 24.79 -19.52
N GLU A 369 18.88 23.60 -20.10
CA GLU A 369 18.14 22.40 -19.68
C GLU A 369 18.74 21.79 -18.41
N GLY A 370 20.06 21.64 -18.35
CA GLY A 370 20.73 21.02 -17.21
C GLY A 370 20.73 21.90 -15.96
N ASP A 371 20.59 21.28 -14.80
CA ASP A 371 20.60 21.94 -13.49
C ASP A 371 21.92 21.74 -12.75
N ARG A 372 22.72 20.71 -13.11
CA ARG A 372 23.92 20.34 -12.35
C ARG A 372 24.96 21.45 -12.30
N THR A 373 25.37 21.81 -11.09
CA THR A 373 26.33 22.90 -10.82
C THR A 373 27.79 22.45 -10.71
N ASP A 374 28.06 21.14 -10.80
CA ASP A 374 29.39 20.54 -10.74
C ASP A 374 30.05 20.33 -12.12
N GLY A 375 29.33 20.63 -13.20
CA GLY A 375 29.80 20.49 -14.57
C GLY A 375 29.86 19.04 -15.08
N ARG A 376 29.26 18.09 -14.36
CA ARG A 376 29.21 16.68 -14.75
C ARG A 376 28.06 16.41 -15.70
N ASP A 377 28.33 15.59 -16.72
CA ASP A 377 27.32 15.00 -17.59
C ASP A 377 27.17 13.54 -17.19
N LEU A 378 26.19 13.26 -16.34
CA LEU A 378 25.94 11.93 -15.81
C LEU A 378 25.43 10.97 -16.88
N THR A 379 24.80 11.47 -17.94
CA THR A 379 24.38 10.63 -19.07
C THR A 379 25.60 10.09 -19.82
N ALA A 380 26.61 10.95 -20.04
CA ALA A 380 27.88 10.55 -20.65
C ALA A 380 28.71 9.65 -19.72
N GLU A 381 28.71 9.90 -18.40
CA GLU A 381 29.37 9.03 -17.42
C GLU A 381 28.75 7.63 -17.41
N TRP A 382 27.42 7.52 -17.39
CA TRP A 382 26.70 6.25 -17.48
C TRP A 382 27.04 5.50 -18.78
N GLN A 383 26.99 6.19 -19.92
CA GLN A 383 27.29 5.59 -21.23
C GLN A 383 28.75 5.14 -21.36
N ALA A 384 29.69 5.83 -20.67
CA ALA A 384 31.09 5.43 -20.60
C ALA A 384 31.29 4.20 -19.70
N LYS A 385 30.53 4.09 -18.60
CA LYS A 385 30.55 2.94 -17.70
C LYS A 385 29.97 1.70 -18.38
N TYR A 386 28.79 1.82 -18.99
CA TYR A 386 28.09 0.74 -19.66
C TYR A 386 28.16 0.89 -21.18
N SER A 387 29.32 0.60 -21.76
CA SER A 387 29.57 0.82 -23.21
C SER A 387 28.67 0.00 -24.16
N ALA A 388 28.05 -1.07 -23.67
CA ALA A 388 27.05 -1.88 -24.39
C ALA A 388 25.59 -1.46 -24.09
N GLY A 389 25.39 -0.57 -23.11
CA GLY A 389 24.10 0.00 -22.78
C GLY A 389 23.64 1.06 -23.79
N MET A 390 22.35 1.34 -23.80
CA MET A 390 21.74 2.35 -24.65
C MET A 390 21.15 3.47 -23.81
N TYR A 391 21.71 4.68 -23.96
CA TYR A 391 21.03 5.90 -23.55
C TYR A 391 20.03 6.32 -24.63
N VAL A 392 18.76 6.47 -24.25
CA VAL A 392 17.65 6.90 -25.12
C VAL A 392 16.92 8.06 -24.47
N TYR A 393 16.33 8.93 -25.28
CA TYR A 393 15.79 10.19 -24.74
C TYR A 393 14.61 10.77 -25.52
N ASP A 394 14.16 10.07 -26.57
CA ASP A 394 13.02 10.43 -27.40
C ASP A 394 12.36 9.15 -27.95
N GLU A 395 11.17 9.27 -28.53
CA GLU A 395 10.45 8.14 -29.12
C GLU A 395 11.27 7.47 -30.25
N ALA A 396 12.04 8.25 -31.01
CA ALA A 396 12.84 7.71 -32.11
C ALA A 396 13.94 6.76 -31.63
N SER A 397 14.73 7.17 -30.65
CA SER A 397 15.80 6.37 -30.03
C SER A 397 15.25 5.20 -29.22
N PHE A 398 14.14 5.39 -28.50
CA PHE A 398 13.43 4.32 -27.83
C PHE A 398 13.05 3.19 -28.78
N ASN A 399 12.49 3.52 -29.95
CA ASN A 399 12.09 2.55 -30.98
C ASN A 399 13.27 1.80 -31.63
N THR A 400 14.53 2.15 -31.31
CA THR A 400 15.72 1.42 -31.79
C THR A 400 16.21 0.33 -30.84
N ILE A 401 15.66 0.25 -29.62
CA ILE A 401 16.06 -0.76 -28.62
C ILE A 401 15.77 -2.15 -29.18
N ASN A 402 16.80 -2.99 -29.22
CA ASN A 402 16.64 -4.41 -29.53
C ASN A 402 16.62 -5.20 -28.24
N THR A 403 15.41 -5.53 -27.76
CA THR A 403 15.19 -6.16 -26.46
C THR A 403 15.84 -7.55 -26.31
N GLU A 404 16.27 -8.18 -27.40
CA GLU A 404 16.97 -9.48 -27.38
C GLU A 404 18.49 -9.36 -27.18
N THR A 405 19.06 -8.18 -27.38
CA THR A 405 20.53 -7.98 -27.37
C THR A 405 21.00 -6.78 -26.56
N THR A 406 20.11 -5.84 -26.26
CA THR A 406 20.45 -4.69 -25.42
C THR A 406 20.56 -5.16 -23.97
N GLU A 407 21.75 -5.02 -23.40
CA GLU A 407 22.03 -5.43 -22.01
C GLU A 407 21.46 -4.41 -21.01
N ARG A 408 21.59 -3.11 -21.32
CA ARG A 408 21.13 -2.03 -20.44
C ARG A 408 20.45 -0.90 -21.20
N VAL A 409 19.43 -0.30 -20.60
CA VAL A 409 18.69 0.85 -21.13
C VAL A 409 18.61 1.93 -20.07
N PHE A 410 19.07 3.13 -20.42
CA PHE A 410 18.83 4.33 -19.63
C PHE A 410 18.02 5.33 -20.45
N GLY A 411 16.76 5.51 -20.09
CA GLY A 411 15.79 6.34 -20.81
C GLY A 411 15.43 7.61 -20.03
N LEU A 412 15.72 8.79 -20.59
CA LEU A 412 15.34 10.09 -20.02
C LEU A 412 14.55 10.90 -21.05
N PHE A 413 13.22 10.78 -21.05
CA PHE A 413 12.37 11.22 -22.16
C PHE A 413 11.92 12.68 -22.08
N ASN A 414 12.10 13.35 -20.93
CA ASN A 414 11.74 14.76 -20.75
C ASN A 414 12.75 15.50 -19.88
N GLU A 415 12.82 16.84 -20.05
CA GLU A 415 13.61 17.74 -19.20
C GLU A 415 13.25 17.55 -17.71
N SER A 416 11.95 17.47 -17.39
CA SER A 416 11.42 17.23 -16.05
C SER A 416 10.62 15.92 -16.04
N HIS A 417 9.46 15.86 -15.39
CA HIS A 417 8.55 14.70 -15.51
C HIS A 417 8.18 14.46 -16.98
N MET A 418 7.82 13.22 -17.33
CA MET A 418 7.20 12.92 -18.62
C MET A 418 5.86 13.66 -18.74
N GLN A 419 5.36 13.80 -19.96
CA GLN A 419 4.05 14.41 -20.16
C GLN A 419 2.95 13.59 -19.48
N TYR A 420 1.87 14.26 -19.05
CA TYR A 420 0.62 13.58 -18.70
C TYR A 420 0.17 12.75 -19.92
N ASP A 421 -0.44 11.57 -19.75
CA ASP A 421 -0.79 10.74 -20.93
C ASP A 421 -1.76 11.47 -21.89
N ALA A 422 -2.66 12.30 -21.33
CA ALA A 422 -3.54 13.17 -22.11
C ALA A 422 -2.80 14.26 -22.92
N ASP A 423 -1.63 14.70 -22.45
CA ASP A 423 -0.81 15.76 -23.07
C ASP A 423 0.36 15.20 -23.90
N ARG A 424 0.72 13.92 -23.71
CA ARG A 424 1.82 13.24 -24.40
C ARG A 424 1.81 13.36 -25.93
N PRO A 425 0.64 13.36 -26.62
CA PRO A 425 0.62 13.63 -28.07
C PRO A 425 1.14 15.02 -28.49
N ASN A 426 1.24 15.97 -27.55
CA ASN A 426 1.80 17.30 -27.76
C ASN A 426 3.31 17.38 -27.48
N ASP A 427 3.94 16.27 -27.08
CA ASP A 427 5.38 16.25 -26.84
C ASP A 427 6.18 16.53 -28.12
N VAL A 428 7.27 17.29 -27.98
CA VAL A 428 8.07 17.76 -29.12
C VAL A 428 8.93 16.64 -29.71
N ALA A 429 9.54 15.81 -28.88
CA ALA A 429 10.39 14.70 -29.30
C ALA A 429 9.63 13.37 -29.38
N GLY A 430 8.43 13.33 -28.79
CA GLY A 430 7.64 12.13 -28.59
C GLY A 430 8.18 11.34 -27.39
N GLU A 431 7.27 10.71 -26.65
CA GLU A 431 7.60 9.89 -25.49
C GLU A 431 6.86 8.55 -25.56
N PRO A 432 7.52 7.44 -25.14
CA PRO A 432 6.83 6.15 -25.01
C PRO A 432 5.75 6.21 -23.93
N THR A 433 4.68 5.45 -24.11
CA THR A 433 3.70 5.23 -23.02
C THR A 433 4.33 4.41 -21.89
N VAL A 434 3.75 4.50 -20.69
CA VAL A 434 4.12 3.63 -19.57
C VAL A 434 3.96 2.14 -19.92
N ALA A 435 2.98 1.80 -20.77
CA ALA A 435 2.81 0.43 -21.28
C ALA A 435 3.96 0.01 -22.22
N GLN A 436 4.40 0.89 -23.13
CA GLN A 436 5.55 0.61 -24.02
C GLN A 436 6.86 0.49 -23.23
N MET A 437 7.08 1.35 -22.24
CA MET A 437 8.21 1.25 -21.31
C MET A 437 8.18 -0.09 -20.57
N THR A 438 7.02 -0.49 -20.05
CA THR A 438 6.83 -1.75 -19.33
C THR A 438 7.11 -2.97 -20.21
N GLU A 439 6.55 -3.00 -21.43
CA GLU A 439 6.83 -4.06 -22.40
C GLU A 439 8.33 -4.18 -22.70
N THR A 440 8.98 -3.05 -22.94
CA THR A 440 10.41 -3.01 -23.29
C THR A 440 11.27 -3.49 -22.13
N ALA A 441 10.99 -3.03 -20.89
CA ALA A 441 11.72 -3.47 -19.72
C ALA A 441 11.57 -4.96 -19.47
N ILE A 442 10.34 -5.49 -19.48
CA ILE A 442 10.12 -6.93 -19.26
C ILE A 442 10.90 -7.76 -20.29
N LYS A 443 10.88 -7.37 -21.56
CA LYS A 443 11.61 -8.10 -22.61
C LYS A 443 13.14 -8.04 -22.45
N VAL A 444 13.69 -6.91 -21.99
CA VAL A 444 15.13 -6.81 -21.68
C VAL A 444 15.48 -7.67 -20.47
N LEU A 445 14.70 -7.56 -19.39
CA LEU A 445 14.95 -8.22 -18.10
C LEU A 445 14.75 -9.74 -18.15
N ASP A 446 13.80 -10.24 -18.95
CA ASP A 446 13.52 -11.69 -19.04
C ASP A 446 14.62 -12.48 -19.76
N ASN A 447 15.61 -11.80 -20.36
CA ASN A 447 16.83 -12.44 -20.86
C ASN A 447 17.66 -13.10 -19.75
N ASN A 448 17.45 -12.72 -18.49
CA ASN A 448 18.13 -13.33 -17.33
C ASN A 448 17.36 -14.57 -16.83
N PRO A 449 17.97 -15.78 -16.87
CA PRO A 449 17.34 -17.00 -16.38
C PRO A 449 17.09 -17.02 -14.87
N GLU A 450 17.76 -16.18 -14.08
CA GLU A 450 17.52 -16.04 -12.64
C GLU A 450 16.26 -15.23 -12.33
N GLY A 451 15.69 -14.54 -13.34
CA GLY A 451 14.51 -13.69 -13.24
C GLY A 451 14.82 -12.24 -12.95
N PHE A 452 13.79 -11.48 -12.63
CA PHE A 452 13.92 -10.04 -12.44
C PHE A 452 13.06 -9.45 -11.33
N PHE A 453 13.45 -8.27 -10.86
CA PHE A 453 12.62 -7.35 -10.10
C PHE A 453 12.37 -6.09 -10.94
N LEU A 454 11.12 -5.73 -11.12
CA LEU A 454 10.72 -4.52 -11.86
C LEU A 454 9.78 -3.67 -11.01
N MET A 455 10.11 -2.40 -10.85
CA MET A 455 9.18 -1.40 -10.32
C MET A 455 8.67 -0.53 -11.47
N VAL A 456 7.35 -0.35 -11.55
CA VAL A 456 6.70 0.51 -12.55
C VAL A 456 5.80 1.51 -11.84
N GLU A 457 6.06 2.80 -12.08
CA GLU A 457 5.28 3.89 -11.52
C GLU A 457 4.55 4.70 -12.60
N SER A 458 3.27 5.00 -12.37
CA SER A 458 2.59 6.12 -13.02
C SER A 458 2.49 7.30 -12.05
N GLY A 459 3.55 8.12 -12.03
CA GLY A 459 3.70 9.22 -11.08
C GLY A 459 2.89 10.47 -11.45
N ARG A 460 2.32 10.54 -12.66
CA ARG A 460 1.52 11.69 -13.13
C ARG A 460 0.06 11.67 -12.64
N ILE A 461 -0.39 10.56 -12.03
CA ILE A 461 -1.68 10.48 -11.33
C ILE A 461 -1.70 11.47 -10.16
N ASP A 462 -0.71 11.41 -9.26
CA ASP A 462 -0.53 12.33 -8.14
C ASP A 462 -0.43 13.79 -8.60
N HIS A 463 0.46 14.07 -9.56
CA HIS A 463 0.63 15.44 -10.07
C HIS A 463 -0.67 16.04 -10.63
N SER A 464 -1.48 15.23 -11.32
CA SER A 464 -2.79 15.66 -11.82
C SER A 464 -3.77 15.96 -10.67
N HIS A 465 -3.78 15.14 -9.62
CA HIS A 465 -4.59 15.40 -8.43
C HIS A 465 -4.14 16.68 -7.71
N HIS A 466 -2.83 16.87 -7.53
CA HIS A 466 -2.21 18.08 -7.01
C HIS A 466 -2.61 19.35 -7.77
N ALA A 467 -2.69 19.27 -9.10
CA ALA A 467 -3.18 20.33 -9.97
C ALA A 467 -4.72 20.52 -9.90
N GLY A 468 -5.46 19.60 -9.27
CA GLY A 468 -6.92 19.60 -9.23
C GLY A 468 -7.56 19.19 -10.55
N SER A 469 -6.85 18.44 -11.41
CA SER A 469 -7.35 17.90 -12.68
C SER A 469 -7.72 16.43 -12.51
N ALA A 470 -9.01 16.16 -12.28
CA ALA A 470 -9.47 14.77 -12.30
C ALA A 470 -9.35 14.14 -13.69
N TYR A 471 -9.47 14.91 -14.78
CA TYR A 471 -9.30 14.34 -16.12
C TYR A 471 -7.92 13.70 -16.26
N GLY A 472 -6.86 14.47 -15.98
CA GLY A 472 -5.48 14.00 -16.06
C GLY A 472 -5.23 12.78 -15.18
N ALA A 473 -5.67 12.85 -13.91
CA ALA A 473 -5.43 11.79 -12.95
C ALA A 473 -6.09 10.47 -13.37
N LEU A 474 -7.30 10.53 -13.92
CA LEU A 474 -8.00 9.33 -14.38
C LEU A 474 -7.41 8.80 -15.69
N THR A 475 -6.99 9.65 -16.62
CA THR A 475 -6.33 9.18 -17.86
C THR A 475 -4.97 8.54 -17.59
N ASP A 476 -4.16 9.09 -16.68
CA ASP A 476 -2.90 8.46 -16.27
C ASP A 476 -3.12 7.14 -15.51
N THR A 477 -4.23 7.03 -14.78
CA THR A 477 -4.64 5.76 -14.13
C THR A 477 -5.04 4.71 -15.17
N ILE A 478 -5.67 5.11 -16.28
CA ILE A 478 -6.01 4.20 -17.39
C ILE A 478 -4.73 3.75 -18.11
N ALA A 479 -3.83 4.67 -18.43
CA ALA A 479 -2.53 4.33 -19.02
C ALA A 479 -1.71 3.37 -18.11
N PHE A 480 -1.79 3.57 -16.80
CA PHE A 480 -1.21 2.65 -15.81
C PHE A 480 -1.87 1.26 -15.83
N ALA A 481 -3.21 1.19 -15.92
CA ALA A 481 -3.92 -0.08 -16.06
C ALA A 481 -3.54 -0.81 -17.36
N GLU A 482 -3.28 -0.09 -18.46
CA GLU A 482 -2.75 -0.68 -19.70
C GLU A 482 -1.36 -1.28 -19.50
N ALA A 483 -0.47 -0.61 -18.75
CA ALA A 483 0.85 -1.15 -18.42
C ALA A 483 0.76 -2.44 -17.57
N VAL A 484 -0.16 -2.48 -16.61
CA VAL A 484 -0.44 -3.71 -15.85
C VAL A 484 -0.93 -4.84 -16.76
N ALA A 485 -1.83 -4.55 -17.70
CA ALA A 485 -2.33 -5.55 -18.64
C ALA A 485 -1.20 -6.13 -19.51
N VAL A 486 -0.32 -5.26 -20.01
CA VAL A 486 0.87 -5.66 -20.78
C VAL A 486 1.79 -6.57 -19.97
N ALA A 487 2.04 -6.26 -18.70
CA ALA A 487 2.87 -7.11 -17.85
C ALA A 487 2.22 -8.47 -17.55
N ASP A 488 0.91 -8.50 -17.32
CA ASP A 488 0.16 -9.76 -17.13
C ASP A 488 0.22 -10.64 -18.38
N ASP A 489 0.11 -10.03 -19.58
CA ASP A 489 0.18 -10.75 -20.86
C ASP A 489 1.59 -11.29 -21.18
N LEU A 490 2.64 -10.61 -20.72
CA LEU A 490 4.04 -10.96 -20.98
C LEU A 490 4.66 -11.91 -19.96
N THR A 491 3.98 -12.17 -18.84
CA THR A 491 4.53 -12.98 -17.74
C THR A 491 3.63 -14.18 -17.40
N ASN A 492 4.09 -15.05 -16.50
CA ASN A 492 3.39 -16.27 -16.15
C ASN A 492 3.03 -16.30 -14.66
N ASP A 493 1.74 -16.43 -14.34
CA ASP A 493 1.24 -16.52 -12.95
C ASP A 493 1.90 -17.61 -12.10
N SER A 494 2.51 -18.63 -12.72
CA SER A 494 3.18 -19.71 -11.98
C SER A 494 4.57 -19.33 -11.46
N ASP A 495 5.20 -18.29 -12.02
CA ASP A 495 6.55 -17.86 -11.63
C ASP A 495 6.70 -16.35 -11.45
N THR A 496 5.68 -15.55 -11.71
CA THR A 496 5.73 -14.08 -11.62
C THR A 496 4.70 -13.58 -10.62
N LEU A 497 5.16 -12.86 -9.59
CA LEU A 497 4.31 -12.12 -8.67
C LEU A 497 4.11 -10.70 -9.20
N ILE A 498 2.86 -10.31 -9.44
CA ILE A 498 2.49 -8.93 -9.76
C ILE A 498 1.69 -8.36 -8.59
N ILE A 499 2.14 -7.22 -8.06
CA ILE A 499 1.40 -6.43 -7.06
C ILE A 499 1.13 -5.05 -7.65
N VAL A 500 -0.13 -4.62 -7.63
CA VAL A 500 -0.57 -3.27 -7.98
C VAL A 500 -1.06 -2.59 -6.72
N THR A 501 -0.56 -1.38 -6.45
CA THR A 501 -1.00 -0.59 -5.30
C THR A 501 -0.82 0.90 -5.57
N ALA A 502 -1.10 1.69 -4.54
CA ALA A 502 -0.72 3.09 -4.46
C ALA A 502 0.19 3.31 -3.25
N ASP A 503 0.92 4.40 -3.25
CA ASP A 503 1.71 4.84 -2.13
C ASP A 503 0.85 5.63 -1.11
N HIS A 504 -0.10 6.44 -1.60
CA HIS A 504 -1.14 7.13 -0.82
C HIS A 504 -2.38 7.46 -1.67
N GLY A 505 -3.36 8.13 -1.06
CA GLY A 505 -4.55 8.67 -1.75
C GLY A 505 -4.48 10.19 -1.92
N HIS A 506 -5.59 10.78 -2.36
CA HIS A 506 -5.83 12.23 -2.41
C HIS A 506 -7.16 12.61 -1.76
N VAL A 507 -7.35 13.89 -1.43
CA VAL A 507 -8.64 14.40 -0.94
C VAL A 507 -9.69 14.56 -2.05
N PHE A 508 -9.65 13.62 -3.00
CA PHE A 508 -10.48 13.42 -4.18
C PHE A 508 -11.72 12.59 -3.85
N THR A 509 -12.88 13.09 -4.23
CA THR A 509 -14.18 12.53 -3.82
C THR A 509 -15.10 12.27 -5.01
N ILE A 510 -15.93 11.24 -4.87
CA ILE A 510 -17.08 10.96 -5.75
C ILE A 510 -18.35 11.30 -4.96
N ALA A 511 -19.06 12.33 -5.40
CA ALA A 511 -20.18 12.95 -4.70
C ALA A 511 -21.52 12.78 -5.44
N GLY A 512 -22.61 13.13 -4.73
CA GLY A 512 -23.96 13.17 -5.26
C GLY A 512 -24.62 11.80 -5.45
N TYR A 513 -25.70 11.79 -6.24
CA TYR A 513 -26.46 10.58 -6.59
C TYR A 513 -26.65 10.50 -8.12
N PRO A 514 -25.54 10.46 -8.91
CA PRO A 514 -25.63 10.36 -10.35
C PRO A 514 -26.31 9.05 -10.78
N LYS A 515 -27.06 9.09 -11.87
CA LYS A 515 -27.62 7.90 -12.50
C LYS A 515 -26.49 7.04 -13.08
N ARG A 516 -26.75 5.74 -13.19
CA ARG A 516 -25.86 4.83 -13.93
C ARG A 516 -25.63 5.32 -15.35
N GLY A 517 -24.38 5.34 -15.81
CA GLY A 517 -23.99 5.92 -17.10
C GLY A 517 -23.91 7.45 -17.13
N ASN A 518 -23.96 8.12 -15.97
CA ASN A 518 -23.62 9.54 -15.92
C ASN A 518 -22.13 9.72 -16.20
N PRO A 519 -21.72 10.66 -17.07
CA PRO A 519 -20.29 10.94 -17.29
C PRO A 519 -19.59 11.17 -15.95
N ILE A 520 -18.54 10.41 -15.66
CA ILE A 520 -17.89 10.47 -14.34
C ILE A 520 -17.25 11.84 -14.08
N LEU A 521 -16.71 12.46 -15.13
CA LEU A 521 -16.21 13.84 -15.12
C LEU A 521 -17.34 14.90 -15.15
N GLY A 522 -18.59 14.46 -15.33
CA GLY A 522 -19.74 15.32 -15.53
C GLY A 522 -20.37 15.87 -14.25
N LYS A 523 -21.30 16.80 -14.45
CA LYS A 523 -22.29 17.22 -13.44
C LYS A 523 -23.14 16.04 -13.00
N VAL A 524 -23.66 16.10 -11.78
CA VAL A 524 -24.55 15.05 -11.26
C VAL A 524 -25.90 15.11 -11.98
N VAL A 525 -26.26 14.09 -12.76
CA VAL A 525 -27.63 13.91 -13.29
C VAL A 525 -28.31 12.76 -12.56
N GLY A 526 -29.41 13.03 -11.86
CA GLY A 526 -30.11 12.04 -11.04
C GLY A 526 -30.87 10.96 -11.83
N VAL A 527 -31.25 9.88 -11.14
CA VAL A 527 -32.04 8.78 -11.71
C VAL A 527 -33.37 9.27 -12.28
N GLY A 528 -33.63 8.95 -13.54
CA GLY A 528 -34.85 9.39 -14.26
C GLY A 528 -34.82 10.85 -14.73
N GLN A 529 -33.70 11.55 -14.55
CA GLN A 529 -33.53 12.95 -14.97
C GLN A 529 -32.65 13.06 -16.23
N THR A 530 -32.82 14.18 -16.93
CA THR A 530 -31.97 14.59 -18.06
C THR A 530 -31.13 15.82 -17.74
N GLU A 531 -31.59 16.66 -16.82
CA GLU A 531 -30.91 17.89 -16.41
C GLU A 531 -30.01 17.66 -15.18
N PRO A 532 -28.93 18.45 -15.03
CA PRO A 532 -28.13 18.45 -13.82
C PRO A 532 -28.96 18.70 -12.55
N ALA A 533 -28.63 17.97 -11.49
CA ALA A 533 -29.13 18.24 -10.16
C ALA A 533 -28.57 19.57 -9.65
N LEU A 534 -29.44 20.38 -9.05
CA LEU A 534 -29.07 21.65 -8.42
C LEU A 534 -28.81 21.43 -6.93
N ALA A 535 -27.80 22.12 -6.41
CA ALA A 535 -27.55 22.22 -4.97
C ALA A 535 -28.52 23.24 -4.32
N ALA A 536 -28.38 23.47 -3.02
CA ALA A 536 -29.27 24.36 -2.25
C ALA A 536 -29.17 25.85 -2.65
N ASP A 537 -28.16 26.21 -3.44
CA ASP A 537 -27.93 27.54 -4.01
C ASP A 537 -28.47 27.67 -5.45
N ASP A 538 -29.26 26.69 -5.91
CA ASP A 538 -29.82 26.59 -7.26
C ASP A 538 -28.77 26.47 -8.38
N LEU A 539 -27.53 26.07 -8.07
CA LEU A 539 -26.45 25.86 -9.04
C LEU A 539 -26.10 24.37 -9.21
N PRO A 540 -25.70 23.90 -10.41
CA PRO A 540 -25.32 22.51 -10.64
C PRO A 540 -23.90 22.20 -10.14
N TYR A 541 -23.66 20.98 -9.66
CA TYR A 541 -22.37 20.56 -9.10
C TYR A 541 -21.85 19.27 -9.77
N THR A 542 -20.53 19.08 -9.71
CA THR A 542 -19.83 17.95 -10.32
C THR A 542 -19.94 16.67 -9.50
N THR A 543 -19.85 15.53 -10.19
CA THR A 543 -19.72 14.22 -9.53
C THR A 543 -18.37 14.09 -8.82
N LEU A 544 -17.31 14.65 -9.40
CA LEU A 544 -15.97 14.64 -8.83
C LEU A 544 -15.61 15.98 -8.23
N GLY A 545 -14.83 15.98 -7.15
CA GLY A 545 -14.32 17.21 -6.54
C GLY A 545 -13.24 16.96 -5.50
N TYR A 546 -12.58 18.04 -5.07
CA TYR A 546 -11.51 18.01 -4.08
C TYR A 546 -11.88 18.80 -2.83
N THR A 547 -11.34 18.39 -1.68
CA THR A 547 -11.55 19.13 -0.43
C THR A 547 -10.70 20.40 -0.38
N ASN A 548 -9.44 20.34 -0.81
CA ASN A 548 -8.52 21.47 -0.86
C ASN A 548 -7.80 21.51 -2.22
N GLY A 549 -6.98 22.52 -2.46
CA GLY A 549 -6.24 22.69 -3.71
C GLY A 549 -6.36 24.07 -4.31
N ARG A 550 -5.98 24.18 -5.59
CA ARG A 550 -6.03 25.43 -6.35
C ARG A 550 -7.45 25.81 -6.77
N GLY A 551 -8.36 24.85 -6.88
CA GLY A 551 -9.77 25.06 -7.24
C GLY A 551 -10.00 25.23 -8.74
N PHE A 552 -11.08 25.94 -9.07
CA PHE A 552 -11.70 25.93 -10.39
C PHE A 552 -10.82 26.51 -11.51
N ARG A 553 -10.83 25.83 -12.66
CA ARG A 553 -10.36 26.31 -13.96
C ARG A 553 -11.26 25.76 -15.07
N ASP A 554 -11.37 26.52 -16.15
CA ASP A 554 -11.98 26.09 -17.39
C ASP A 554 -11.09 26.60 -18.54
N PHE A 555 -10.20 25.73 -19.01
CA PHE A 555 -9.30 26.01 -20.13
C PHE A 555 -9.82 25.46 -21.48
N GLY A 556 -10.98 24.79 -21.48
CA GLY A 556 -11.52 24.12 -22.66
C GLY A 556 -10.70 22.91 -23.12
N ASP A 557 -11.07 22.37 -24.28
CA ASP A 557 -10.58 21.06 -24.75
C ASP A 557 -9.16 21.09 -25.32
N GLU A 558 -8.61 22.27 -25.60
CA GLU A 558 -7.28 22.44 -26.20
C GLU A 558 -6.15 22.35 -25.16
N VAL A 559 -6.47 22.41 -23.86
CA VAL A 559 -5.47 22.37 -22.78
C VAL A 559 -5.55 21.03 -22.06
N THR A 560 -4.58 20.16 -22.36
CA THR A 560 -4.43 18.82 -21.77
C THR A 560 -3.38 18.74 -20.67
N ASN A 561 -2.51 19.76 -20.57
CA ASN A 561 -1.51 19.86 -19.52
C ASN A 561 -2.13 20.37 -18.21
N ALA A 562 -2.24 19.51 -17.20
CA ALA A 562 -2.79 19.89 -15.90
C ALA A 562 -1.97 20.99 -15.20
N ASP A 563 -0.68 21.13 -15.50
CA ASP A 563 0.18 22.13 -14.85
C ASP A 563 -0.13 23.57 -15.26
N ALA A 564 -0.96 23.77 -16.31
CA ALA A 564 -1.42 25.10 -16.75
C ALA A 564 -2.08 25.90 -15.61
N THR A 565 -2.69 25.23 -14.63
CA THR A 565 -3.29 25.88 -13.46
C THR A 565 -2.28 26.62 -12.56
N TYR A 566 -1.01 26.21 -12.56
CA TYR A 566 0.02 26.79 -11.69
C TYR A 566 0.43 28.21 -12.11
N ALA A 567 0.11 28.61 -13.34
CA ALA A 567 0.31 29.98 -13.83
C ALA A 567 -0.67 31.02 -13.25
N PHE A 568 -1.69 30.58 -12.50
CA PHE A 568 -2.78 31.43 -12.00
C PHE A 568 -2.98 31.28 -10.50
N ASP A 569 -3.26 32.37 -9.78
CA ASP A 569 -3.57 32.34 -8.33
C ASP A 569 -4.75 31.40 -8.02
N PRO A 570 -4.76 30.67 -6.88
CA PRO A 570 -5.86 29.77 -6.50
C PRO A 570 -7.25 30.40 -6.62
N ASP A 571 -8.21 29.68 -7.20
CA ASP A 571 -9.60 30.08 -7.35
C ASP A 571 -10.57 29.05 -6.75
N THR A 572 -10.65 29.04 -5.43
CA THR A 572 -11.51 28.12 -4.66
C THR A 572 -12.92 28.65 -4.41
N GLY A 573 -13.78 27.77 -3.89
CA GLY A 573 -15.15 28.09 -3.53
C GLY A 573 -16.13 27.84 -4.66
N ARG A 574 -17.40 28.17 -4.39
CA ARG A 574 -18.53 27.83 -5.26
C ARG A 574 -18.53 28.63 -6.56
N LYS A 575 -18.78 27.94 -7.68
CA LYS A 575 -18.85 28.44 -9.05
C LYS A 575 -20.19 28.11 -9.69
N ASP A 576 -20.61 28.98 -10.61
CA ASP A 576 -21.73 28.66 -11.48
C ASP A 576 -21.23 27.80 -12.64
N LEU A 577 -21.51 26.51 -12.57
CA LEU A 577 -21.12 25.53 -13.59
C LEU A 577 -22.20 25.33 -14.64
N THR A 578 -23.26 26.15 -14.70
CA THR A 578 -24.40 25.92 -15.61
C THR A 578 -23.95 25.76 -17.06
N ASP A 579 -23.15 26.71 -17.55
CA ASP A 579 -22.68 26.76 -18.94
C ASP A 579 -21.24 26.22 -19.13
N VAL A 580 -20.64 25.64 -18.08
CA VAL A 580 -19.29 25.05 -18.14
C VAL A 580 -19.35 23.59 -18.60
N ASP A 581 -18.50 23.20 -19.54
CA ASP A 581 -18.28 21.78 -19.85
C ASP A 581 -17.29 21.18 -18.86
N THR A 582 -17.81 20.47 -17.86
CA THR A 582 -16.98 19.87 -16.81
C THR A 582 -16.27 18.58 -17.26
N THR A 583 -16.56 18.10 -18.47
CA THR A 583 -15.96 16.87 -19.02
C THR A 583 -14.70 17.13 -19.84
N SER A 584 -14.40 18.41 -20.09
CA SER A 584 -13.23 18.86 -20.82
C SER A 584 -11.91 18.53 -20.10
N PRO A 585 -10.82 18.20 -20.82
CA PRO A 585 -9.50 18.01 -20.23
C PRO A 585 -8.95 19.24 -19.49
N GLY A 586 -9.33 20.44 -19.93
CA GLY A 586 -8.90 21.70 -19.32
C GLY A 586 -9.72 22.12 -18.10
N PHE A 587 -10.67 21.29 -17.65
CA PHE A 587 -11.50 21.57 -16.49
C PHE A 587 -10.83 21.08 -15.20
N HIS A 588 -10.61 22.01 -14.26
CA HIS A 588 -10.14 21.70 -12.91
C HIS A 588 -11.30 21.85 -11.93
N GLN A 589 -11.50 20.85 -11.06
CA GLN A 589 -12.66 20.78 -10.17
C GLN A 589 -12.61 21.90 -9.10
N GLU A 590 -13.79 22.23 -8.58
CA GLU A 590 -13.90 23.12 -7.42
C GLU A 590 -13.19 22.50 -6.20
N ALA A 591 -12.58 23.36 -5.37
CA ALA A 591 -12.01 23.02 -4.07
C ALA A 591 -12.52 23.97 -3.00
N LEU A 592 -12.68 23.48 -1.76
CA LEU A 592 -13.20 24.29 -0.64
C LEU A 592 -12.10 25.10 0.05
N VAL A 593 -10.96 24.47 0.34
CA VAL A 593 -9.85 25.10 1.08
C VAL A 593 -8.70 25.46 0.13
N PRO A 594 -8.34 26.75 -0.01
CA PRO A 594 -7.28 27.17 -0.92
C PRO A 594 -5.90 26.75 -0.44
N THR A 595 -5.18 26.04 -1.30
CA THR A 595 -3.77 25.67 -1.14
C THR A 595 -3.05 25.83 -2.49
N SER A 596 -1.71 25.93 -2.47
CA SER A 596 -0.91 26.03 -3.70
C SER A 596 -0.89 24.72 -4.50
N SER A 597 -1.12 23.60 -3.83
CA SER A 597 -1.32 22.27 -4.41
C SER A 597 -2.41 21.59 -3.59
N GLU A 598 -3.23 20.76 -4.22
CA GLU A 598 -4.09 19.84 -3.47
C GLU A 598 -3.21 18.89 -2.62
N THR A 599 -3.72 18.35 -1.52
CA THR A 599 -2.94 17.49 -0.60
C THR A 599 -3.26 16.01 -0.78
N HIS A 600 -2.26 15.15 -0.55
CA HIS A 600 -2.51 13.73 -0.33
C HIS A 600 -3.56 13.49 0.78
N SER A 601 -4.05 12.27 0.86
CA SER A 601 -4.92 11.78 1.93
C SER A 601 -4.31 10.58 2.66
N GLY A 602 -4.75 10.39 3.91
CA GLY A 602 -4.19 9.39 4.84
C GLY A 602 -5.07 8.16 5.05
N GLU A 603 -6.08 7.93 4.21
CA GLU A 603 -6.84 6.67 4.24
C GLU A 603 -6.05 5.51 3.64
N ASP A 604 -6.52 4.30 3.91
CA ASP A 604 -5.95 3.10 3.35
C ASP A 604 -6.15 3.04 1.82
N VAL A 605 -5.14 2.55 1.11
CA VAL A 605 -5.17 2.35 -0.35
C VAL A 605 -5.32 0.88 -0.73
N GLY A 606 -5.73 0.61 -1.96
CA GLY A 606 -5.92 -0.75 -2.47
C GLY A 606 -4.60 -1.47 -2.74
N ILE A 607 -4.58 -2.78 -2.49
CA ILE A 607 -3.54 -3.71 -2.96
C ILE A 607 -4.25 -4.77 -3.82
N TYR A 608 -3.76 -5.04 -5.01
CA TYR A 608 -4.25 -6.07 -5.92
C TYR A 608 -3.08 -6.97 -6.30
N ALA A 609 -3.23 -8.29 -6.20
CA ALA A 609 -2.10 -9.20 -6.42
C ALA A 609 -2.48 -10.48 -7.18
N LYS A 610 -1.53 -10.96 -7.98
CA LYS A 610 -1.61 -12.19 -8.77
C LYS A 610 -0.25 -12.89 -8.78
N GLY A 611 -0.25 -14.21 -8.90
CA GLY A 611 0.96 -15.02 -8.94
C GLY A 611 1.41 -15.60 -7.59
N PRO A 612 2.65 -16.11 -7.48
CA PRO A 612 3.11 -16.81 -6.28
C PRO A 612 3.19 -15.87 -5.07
N GLY A 613 2.61 -16.28 -3.94
CA GLY A 613 2.55 -15.46 -2.73
C GLY A 613 1.42 -14.42 -2.71
N ALA A 614 0.70 -14.19 -3.81
CA ALA A 614 -0.34 -13.15 -3.89
C ALA A 614 -1.48 -13.30 -2.87
N PHE A 615 -1.84 -14.52 -2.48
CA PHE A 615 -2.86 -14.80 -1.45
C PHE A 615 -2.50 -14.27 -0.05
N LEU A 616 -1.23 -13.90 0.18
CA LEU A 616 -0.80 -13.22 1.40
C LEU A 616 -1.34 -11.79 1.48
N VAL A 617 -1.73 -11.20 0.34
CA VAL A 617 -2.52 -9.97 0.30
C VAL A 617 -3.95 -10.29 0.71
N ASN A 618 -4.27 -10.04 1.97
CA ASN A 618 -5.62 -10.17 2.51
C ASN A 618 -5.88 -9.16 3.63
N GLY A 619 -7.13 -8.76 3.80
CA GLY A 619 -7.54 -7.85 4.88
C GLY A 619 -6.87 -6.48 4.82
N THR A 620 -6.55 -5.92 5.99
CA THR A 620 -5.86 -4.63 6.14
C THR A 620 -4.44 -4.86 6.62
N ASN A 621 -3.47 -4.31 5.91
CA ASN A 621 -2.05 -4.52 6.10
C ASN A 621 -1.35 -3.20 6.43
N GLU A 622 -0.21 -3.27 7.10
CA GLU A 622 0.74 -2.15 7.02
C GLU A 622 1.34 -2.11 5.61
N GLN A 623 1.58 -0.92 5.07
CA GLN A 623 2.12 -0.77 3.71
C GLN A 623 3.46 -1.49 3.51
N ASN A 624 4.30 -1.53 4.54
CA ASN A 624 5.58 -2.26 4.48
C ASN A 624 5.43 -3.79 4.36
N MET A 625 4.23 -4.36 4.53
CA MET A 625 3.98 -5.77 4.26
C MET A 625 4.16 -6.14 2.79
N ILE A 626 4.05 -5.18 1.87
CA ILE A 626 4.25 -5.40 0.43
C ILE A 626 5.66 -5.93 0.17
N TYR A 627 6.69 -5.31 0.77
CA TYR A 627 8.06 -5.83 0.76
C TYR A 627 8.14 -7.28 1.27
N HIS A 628 7.56 -7.54 2.45
CA HIS A 628 7.66 -8.86 3.08
C HIS A 628 6.98 -9.95 2.24
N ILE A 629 5.92 -9.62 1.50
CA ILE A 629 5.27 -10.54 0.56
C ILE A 629 6.18 -10.79 -0.66
N MET A 630 6.77 -9.74 -1.23
CA MET A 630 7.70 -9.86 -2.36
C MET A 630 8.93 -10.70 -1.97
N ASP A 631 9.58 -10.37 -0.85
CA ASP A 631 10.73 -11.11 -0.33
C ASP A 631 10.35 -12.56 -0.03
N TYR A 632 9.21 -12.81 0.62
CA TYR A 632 8.77 -14.18 0.87
C TYR A 632 8.58 -14.98 -0.42
N ALA A 633 7.86 -14.43 -1.39
CA ALA A 633 7.52 -15.11 -2.63
C ALA A 633 8.75 -15.41 -3.49
N SER A 634 9.75 -14.54 -3.49
CA SER A 634 10.94 -14.66 -4.35
C SER A 634 12.23 -15.06 -3.61
N ASP A 635 12.17 -15.12 -2.27
CA ASP A 635 13.26 -15.41 -1.33
C ASP A 635 14.50 -14.55 -1.56
N LEU A 636 14.31 -13.25 -1.83
CA LEU A 636 15.38 -12.33 -2.24
C LEU A 636 16.47 -12.26 -1.18
N LYS A 637 16.08 -12.09 0.09
CA LYS A 637 17.02 -11.97 1.19
C LYS A 637 17.91 -13.20 1.31
N GLN A 638 17.33 -14.41 1.31
CA GLN A 638 18.14 -15.62 1.43
C GLN A 638 19.06 -15.81 0.21
N LYS A 639 18.56 -15.55 -0.99
CA LYS A 639 19.35 -15.65 -2.23
C LYS A 639 20.50 -14.64 -2.27
N ALA A 640 20.27 -13.44 -1.74
CA ALA A 640 21.30 -12.42 -1.60
C ALA A 640 22.34 -12.83 -0.53
N GLU A 641 21.91 -13.34 0.63
CA GLU A 641 22.80 -13.86 1.67
C GLU A 641 23.68 -15.03 1.18
N ASP A 642 23.19 -15.85 0.24
CA ASP A 642 23.95 -16.96 -0.36
C ASP A 642 25.05 -16.48 -1.33
N LYS A 643 25.06 -15.21 -1.72
CA LYS A 643 25.99 -14.57 -2.67
C LYS A 643 27.08 -13.73 -1.97
N LEU A 644 26.81 -13.31 -0.73
CA LEU A 644 27.75 -12.62 0.18
C LEU A 644 28.61 -13.64 0.94
#